data_AF-A0A3S9A9B4-F1
#
_entry.id   AF-A0A3S9A9B4-F1
#
_cell.length_a   1.000
_cell.length_b   1.000
_cell.length_c   1.000
_cell.angle_alpha   90.00
_cell.angle_beta   90.00
_cell.angle_gamma   90.00
#
_symmetry.space_group_name_H-M   'P 1'
#
loop_
_entity.id
_entity.type
_entity.pdbx_description
1 polymer ?
#
loop_
_entity_poly.entity_id
_entity_poly.type
_entity_poly.pdbx_seq_one_letter_code
_entity_poly.pdbx_strand_id
1 'polypeptide(L)'
;MELELIPSIPAPPARGSVWKRMAKWLLDRGKASLAFDNAVWKAGIVGVWLICNTVLIIAALGMPTGLGILFDCAAAVLLCTILMGAASLVIAYILALCYIPIPRLTAGASLFTGYVILYICDQTDLGDPLSLILAAGITAIGLIGGLVIGLLLNRRLHIVVKLTLIAAVAASVVSFRYWPINEPDAIQASAGETVVEEAQVPALLADDPAEPGLYRVKSFTYGSGDDAHRSEYGKDAALISEPVDASAYISRWKWVRSLFWGFDENALPINGRVWMPEGDGKFPLVLMVHGNHLMEQFSDEGYEYLGELLASRGFIAVSVDENFLNYSYWGNIPNNDMKVRAWMLLKHLQQIATYNEQAGTPFYHAVDLNHVALIGHSRGGQAVAMAADSSKWFANDKTLASLKTDGVKIQAVIAIAPTDNVVDKTQAQLKDTYYLSLQGASDGDVDTFNGERQYIRSTFSAGSDRFKSTLYIGEANHSRFNTEWGTMDDSLPGGLFLRRAGMMDAEDQREVAKVYVSAFLEDALLGKKEYTPLFTDYRTGAAWLPQATYMNRYEDGSFVPLARSEEDYDKATENSGVKASADKLIWTEESAKDRDGKDKGTRGAVLQWKQGDGSYTLKLPETMTVTSAPETRQLTFSMTNLTKDLPVSANGAAAPLPNIDVELESRNGAAVRLPLAQFKAVQPLPYTTFTRFAWTEKTIKNGKYKVPSEAVFQTFNLPFSQFQSKNADFDPNELTRVTFYFISDRGKVMLDDIGISDVISATAQTE
;
A
#
# COMPACT_ATOMS: atom_id res chain seq x y z
N MET A 1 61.01 70.88 -63.51
CA MET A 1 59.94 71.53 -62.75
C MET A 1 58.64 71.15 -63.41
N GLU A 2 58.00 70.09 -62.93
CA GLU A 2 56.57 69.77 -63.15
C GLU A 2 56.25 68.58 -62.23
N LEU A 3 55.12 68.66 -61.52
CA LEU A 3 54.78 67.82 -60.38
C LEU A 3 54.54 66.35 -60.77
N GLU A 4 55.15 65.42 -60.04
CA GLU A 4 54.76 64.01 -60.04
C GLU A 4 53.37 63.85 -59.39
N LEU A 5 52.41 63.36 -60.19
CA LEU A 5 51.09 62.95 -59.72
C LEU A 5 51.21 61.71 -58.82
N ILE A 6 50.75 61.85 -57.58
CA ILE A 6 50.54 60.76 -56.63
C ILE A 6 49.45 59.82 -57.19
N PRO A 7 49.67 58.49 -57.26
CA PRO A 7 48.63 57.56 -57.69
C PRO A 7 47.49 57.49 -56.65
N SER A 8 46.26 57.54 -57.15
CA SER A 8 45.03 57.45 -56.37
C SER A 8 44.97 56.17 -55.53
N ILE A 9 44.74 56.33 -54.22
CA ILE A 9 44.46 55.23 -53.30
C ILE A 9 43.23 54.44 -53.83
N PRO A 10 43.33 53.11 -54.04
CA PRO A 10 42.20 52.33 -54.50
C PRO A 10 41.06 52.41 -53.48
N ALA A 11 39.85 52.67 -53.96
CA ALA A 11 38.65 52.68 -53.13
C ALA A 11 38.53 51.34 -52.37
N PRO A 12 38.20 51.35 -51.07
CA PRO A 12 38.02 50.12 -50.32
C PRO A 12 36.94 49.28 -51.02
N PRO A 13 37.13 47.95 -51.15
CA PRO A 13 36.20 47.10 -51.88
C PRO A 13 34.79 47.29 -51.33
N ALA A 14 33.82 47.46 -52.24
CA ALA A 14 32.42 47.65 -51.89
C ALA A 14 31.99 46.56 -50.90
N ARG A 15 31.64 46.95 -49.67
CA ARG A 15 31.16 46.02 -48.65
C ARG A 15 29.93 45.32 -49.21
N GLY A 16 30.07 44.03 -49.52
CA GLY A 16 28.96 43.22 -50.01
C GLY A 16 27.75 43.33 -49.08
N SER A 17 26.54 43.13 -49.64
CA SER A 17 25.26 43.22 -48.93
C SER A 17 25.37 42.63 -47.51
N VAL A 18 24.87 43.37 -46.51
CA VAL A 18 24.86 42.95 -45.10
C VAL A 18 24.29 41.52 -44.96
N TRP A 19 23.26 41.19 -45.74
CA TRP A 19 22.66 39.87 -45.81
C TRP A 19 23.62 38.78 -46.30
N LYS A 20 24.45 39.06 -47.32
CA LYS A 20 25.46 38.10 -47.81
C LYS A 20 26.56 37.86 -46.77
N ARG A 21 26.97 38.91 -46.04
CA ARG A 21 27.97 38.80 -44.97
C ARG A 21 27.42 38.04 -43.76
N MET A 22 26.18 38.31 -43.38
CA MET A 22 25.50 37.60 -42.30
C MET A 22 25.27 36.12 -42.65
N ALA A 23 24.79 35.82 -43.86
CA ALA A 23 24.61 34.45 -44.34
C ALA A 23 25.94 33.69 -44.39
N LYS A 24 27.01 34.30 -44.91
CA LYS A 24 28.35 33.71 -44.89
C LYS A 24 28.83 33.45 -43.46
N TRP A 25 28.66 34.41 -42.56
CA TRP A 25 29.01 34.25 -41.15
C TRP A 25 28.24 33.09 -40.50
N LEU A 26 26.93 32.99 -40.70
CA LEU A 26 26.10 31.89 -40.21
C LEU A 26 26.57 30.51 -40.74
N LEU A 27 26.94 30.44 -42.02
CA LEU A 27 27.45 29.20 -42.64
C LEU A 27 28.83 28.81 -42.11
N ASP A 28 29.75 29.77 -41.98
CA ASP A 28 31.09 29.53 -41.44
C ASP A 28 31.02 29.08 -39.98
N ARG A 29 30.08 29.64 -39.20
CA ARG A 29 29.77 29.18 -37.83
C ARG A 29 29.23 27.76 -37.82
N GLY A 30 28.35 27.43 -38.76
CA GLY A 30 27.81 26.09 -38.94
C GLY A 30 28.88 25.04 -39.19
N LYS A 31 29.82 25.34 -40.10
CA LYS A 31 30.97 24.46 -40.38
C LYS A 31 31.90 24.29 -39.19
N ALA A 32 32.05 25.33 -38.37
CA ALA A 32 32.89 25.30 -37.18
C ALA A 32 32.21 24.66 -35.96
N SER A 33 30.94 24.24 -36.04
CA SER A 33 30.18 23.70 -34.90
C SER A 33 30.89 22.55 -34.19
N LEU A 34 31.49 21.63 -34.96
CA LEU A 34 32.15 20.42 -34.46
C LEU A 34 33.66 20.58 -34.24
N ALA A 35 34.20 21.80 -34.34
CA ALA A 35 35.65 22.05 -34.40
C ALA A 35 36.43 21.55 -33.17
N PHE A 36 35.77 21.42 -32.01
CA PHE A 36 36.39 21.03 -30.74
C PHE A 36 36.12 19.57 -30.33
N ASP A 37 35.28 18.84 -31.09
CA ASP A 37 34.85 17.46 -30.78
C ASP A 37 35.84 16.44 -31.38
N ASN A 38 36.97 16.23 -30.70
CA ASN A 38 37.98 15.23 -31.10
C ASN A 38 37.51 13.77 -30.84
N ALA A 39 38.32 12.79 -31.23
CA ALA A 39 37.95 11.37 -31.09
C ALA A 39 37.62 10.94 -29.64
N VAL A 40 38.28 11.51 -28.64
CA VAL A 40 38.00 11.22 -27.22
C VAL A 40 36.66 11.83 -26.80
N TRP A 41 36.40 13.09 -27.18
CA TRP A 41 35.11 13.74 -26.92
C TRP A 41 33.93 13.06 -27.64
N LYS A 42 34.17 12.53 -28.84
CA LYS A 42 33.20 11.68 -29.55
C LYS A 42 32.94 10.36 -28.84
N ALA A 43 33.94 9.75 -28.21
CA ALA A 43 33.71 8.60 -27.33
C ALA A 43 32.89 9.00 -26.08
N GLY A 44 33.07 10.21 -25.56
CA GLY A 44 32.21 10.82 -24.55
C GLY A 44 30.72 10.86 -24.96
N ILE A 45 30.41 11.22 -26.21
CA ILE A 45 29.04 11.18 -26.75
C ILE A 45 28.47 9.76 -26.70
N VAL A 46 29.26 8.75 -27.05
CA VAL A 46 28.80 7.34 -26.97
C VAL A 46 28.48 6.95 -25.53
N GLY A 47 29.29 7.36 -24.56
CA GLY A 47 29.02 7.08 -23.15
C GLY A 47 27.76 7.77 -22.62
N VAL A 48 27.55 9.03 -22.99
CA VAL A 48 26.32 9.78 -22.66
C VAL A 48 25.09 9.17 -23.35
N TRP A 49 25.22 8.78 -24.62
CA TRP A 49 24.18 8.07 -25.37
C TRP A 49 23.79 6.77 -24.67
N LEU A 50 24.75 5.92 -24.30
CA LEU A 50 24.48 4.67 -23.60
C LEU A 50 23.68 4.89 -22.32
N ILE A 51 24.09 5.86 -21.49
CA ILE A 51 23.37 6.19 -20.25
C ILE A 51 21.97 6.73 -20.52
N CYS A 52 21.81 7.64 -21.48
CA CYS A 52 20.50 8.21 -21.81
C CYS A 52 19.52 7.12 -22.26
N ASN A 53 19.98 6.19 -23.11
CA ASN A 53 19.19 5.05 -23.55
C ASN A 53 18.86 4.10 -22.41
N THR A 54 19.82 3.79 -21.52
CA THR A 54 19.54 2.94 -20.35
C THR A 54 18.44 3.54 -19.47
N VAL A 55 18.51 4.85 -19.16
CA VAL A 55 17.49 5.53 -18.37
C VAL A 55 16.13 5.51 -19.07
N LEU A 56 16.09 5.77 -20.38
CA LEU A 56 14.85 5.73 -21.16
C LEU A 56 14.26 4.32 -21.29
N ILE A 57 15.10 3.29 -21.38
CA ILE A 57 14.65 1.89 -21.34
C ILE A 57 14.00 1.60 -19.99
N ILE A 58 14.63 1.98 -18.87
CA ILE A 58 14.04 1.79 -17.54
C ILE A 58 12.69 2.51 -17.44
N ALA A 59 12.59 3.75 -17.95
CA ALA A 59 11.32 4.48 -17.97
C ALA A 59 10.28 3.80 -18.88
N ALA A 60 10.67 3.30 -20.05
CA ALA A 60 9.77 2.60 -20.96
C ALA A 60 9.20 1.30 -20.34
N LEU A 61 9.99 0.59 -19.53
CA LEU A 61 9.52 -0.60 -18.80
C LEU A 61 8.43 -0.28 -17.76
N GLY A 62 8.37 0.95 -17.25
CA GLY A 62 7.29 1.42 -16.36
C GLY A 62 6.12 2.07 -17.10
N MET A 63 6.20 2.22 -18.42
CA MET A 63 5.17 2.83 -19.27
C MET A 63 4.89 1.97 -20.51
N PRO A 64 4.59 0.67 -20.33
CA PRO A 64 4.47 -0.28 -21.44
C PRO A 64 3.40 0.17 -22.43
N THR A 65 3.64 -0.02 -23.72
CA THR A 65 2.64 0.30 -24.76
C THR A 65 1.63 -0.82 -25.00
N GLY A 66 1.92 -2.02 -24.48
CA GLY A 66 1.18 -3.24 -24.77
C GLY A 66 1.59 -3.96 -26.06
N LEU A 67 2.55 -3.41 -26.83
CA LEU A 67 3.09 -4.03 -28.06
C LEU A 67 4.29 -4.96 -27.80
N GLY A 68 4.66 -5.13 -26.53
CA GLY A 68 5.75 -6.00 -26.08
C GLY A 68 7.04 -5.25 -25.74
N ILE A 69 7.77 -5.78 -24.76
CA ILE A 69 8.98 -5.16 -24.19
C ILE A 69 10.03 -4.82 -25.24
N LEU A 70 10.24 -5.70 -26.23
CA LEU A 70 11.21 -5.47 -27.30
C LEU A 70 10.86 -4.24 -28.14
N PHE A 71 9.58 -4.05 -28.46
CA PHE A 71 9.11 -2.88 -29.19
C PHE A 71 9.35 -1.61 -28.37
N ASP A 72 8.95 -1.62 -27.10
CA ASP A 72 9.09 -0.47 -26.20
C ASP A 72 10.55 -0.03 -26.05
N CYS A 73 11.45 -0.98 -25.81
CA CYS A 73 12.88 -0.71 -25.72
C CYS A 73 13.46 -0.20 -27.06
N ALA A 74 13.11 -0.84 -28.18
CA ALA A 74 13.62 -0.43 -29.49
C ALA A 74 13.13 0.97 -29.90
N ALA A 75 11.86 1.28 -29.65
CA ALA A 75 11.26 2.57 -29.90
C ALA A 75 11.91 3.66 -29.03
N ALA A 76 12.11 3.40 -27.73
CA ALA A 76 12.79 4.31 -26.82
C ALA A 76 14.21 4.63 -27.32
N VAL A 77 14.97 3.61 -27.73
CA VAL A 77 16.35 3.78 -28.21
C VAL A 77 16.41 4.58 -29.52
N LEU A 78 15.52 4.26 -30.46
CA LEU A 78 15.44 4.95 -31.74
C LEU A 78 15.10 6.44 -31.56
N LEU A 79 14.06 6.72 -30.77
CA LEU A 79 13.62 8.10 -30.48
C LEU A 79 14.70 8.87 -29.75
N CYS A 80 15.33 8.29 -28.73
CA CYS A 80 16.45 8.91 -28.02
C CYS A 80 17.58 9.29 -28.99
N THR A 81 17.96 8.37 -29.87
CA THR A 81 19.08 8.57 -30.81
C THR A 81 18.80 9.72 -31.78
N ILE A 82 17.59 9.76 -32.34
CA ILE A 82 17.17 10.82 -33.28
C ILE A 82 17.10 12.17 -32.57
N LEU A 83 16.39 12.23 -31.43
CA LEU A 83 16.17 13.47 -30.69
C LEU A 83 17.47 14.04 -30.11
N MET A 84 18.30 13.18 -29.51
CA MET A 84 19.60 13.59 -28.99
C MET A 84 20.50 14.09 -30.12
N GLY A 85 20.53 13.39 -31.26
CA GLY A 85 21.32 13.81 -32.42
C GLY A 85 20.90 15.19 -32.95
N ALA A 86 19.60 15.39 -33.16
CA ALA A 86 19.05 16.66 -33.61
C ALA A 86 19.31 17.80 -32.61
N ALA A 87 18.99 17.58 -31.33
CA ALA A 87 19.20 18.57 -30.27
C ALA A 87 20.69 18.93 -30.12
N SER A 88 21.57 17.93 -30.17
CA SER A 88 23.02 18.15 -30.06
C SER A 88 23.56 19.01 -31.20
N LEU A 89 23.08 18.80 -32.43
CA LEU A 89 23.47 19.62 -33.58
C LEU A 89 22.98 21.08 -33.45
N VAL A 90 21.74 21.27 -33.00
CA VAL A 90 21.16 22.61 -32.76
C VAL A 90 21.93 23.33 -31.65
N ILE A 91 22.17 22.67 -30.51
CA ILE A 91 22.93 23.24 -29.40
C ILE A 91 24.37 23.53 -29.83
N ALA A 92 25.02 22.62 -30.56
CA ALA A 92 26.37 22.84 -31.06
C ALA A 92 26.45 24.05 -31.99
N TYR A 93 25.43 24.25 -32.82
CA TYR A 93 25.32 25.44 -33.67
C TYR A 93 25.17 26.72 -32.84
N ILE A 94 24.27 26.74 -31.85
CA ILE A 94 24.08 27.89 -30.95
C ILE A 94 25.39 28.23 -30.21
N LEU A 95 26.06 27.23 -29.63
CA LEU A 95 27.35 27.43 -28.94
C LEU A 95 28.44 27.97 -29.90
N ALA A 96 28.39 27.60 -31.18
CA ALA A 96 29.30 28.13 -32.20
C ALA A 96 29.00 29.59 -32.55
N LEU A 97 27.72 29.98 -32.59
CA LEU A 97 27.29 31.37 -32.73
C LEU A 97 27.75 32.23 -31.54
N CYS A 98 27.75 31.66 -30.34
CA CYS A 98 28.22 32.29 -29.10
C CYS A 98 29.74 32.24 -28.88
N TYR A 99 30.51 31.69 -29.83
CA TYR A 99 31.98 31.60 -29.75
C TYR A 99 32.51 30.77 -28.56
N ILE A 100 31.70 29.90 -27.97
CA ILE A 100 32.10 29.12 -26.79
C ILE A 100 33.10 28.03 -27.24
N PRO A 101 34.35 27.98 -26.72
CA PRO A 101 35.41 27.10 -27.20
C PRO A 101 35.44 25.76 -26.44
N ILE A 102 34.33 25.04 -26.43
CA ILE A 102 34.19 23.71 -25.80
C ILE A 102 33.81 22.66 -26.86
N PRO A 103 33.93 21.35 -26.58
CA PRO A 103 33.40 20.28 -27.44
C PRO A 103 31.88 20.41 -27.53
N ARG A 104 31.39 21.07 -28.58
CA ARG A 104 30.03 21.63 -28.61
C ARG A 104 28.99 20.56 -28.86
N LEU A 105 29.33 19.55 -29.66
CA LEU A 105 28.44 18.41 -29.89
C LEU A 105 28.35 17.55 -28.64
N THR A 106 29.46 17.28 -27.96
CA THR A 106 29.44 16.59 -26.67
C THR A 106 28.68 17.38 -25.62
N ALA A 107 28.87 18.70 -25.54
CA ALA A 107 28.09 19.55 -24.63
C ALA A 107 26.58 19.49 -24.94
N GLY A 108 26.20 19.52 -26.22
CA GLY A 108 24.81 19.34 -26.65
C GLY A 108 24.21 18.00 -26.22
N ALA A 109 24.95 16.90 -26.41
CA ALA A 109 24.50 15.56 -26.01
C ALA A 109 24.34 15.44 -24.49
N SER A 110 25.28 15.99 -23.72
CA SER A 110 25.22 16.02 -22.25
C SER A 110 24.04 16.87 -21.75
N LEU A 111 23.80 18.04 -22.34
CA LEU A 111 22.67 18.90 -21.96
C LEU A 111 21.33 18.23 -22.26
N PHE A 112 21.21 17.59 -23.42
CA PHE A 112 20.02 16.80 -23.77
C PHE A 112 19.78 15.66 -22.76
N THR A 113 20.83 14.90 -22.44
CA THR A 113 20.72 13.78 -21.50
C THR A 113 20.35 14.25 -20.10
N GLY A 114 20.99 15.32 -19.61
CA GLY A 114 20.64 15.93 -18.33
C GLY A 114 19.18 16.39 -18.31
N TYR A 115 18.69 17.01 -19.39
CA TYR A 115 17.29 17.40 -19.51
C TYR A 115 16.33 16.20 -19.51
N VAL A 116 16.64 15.13 -20.26
CA VAL A 116 15.82 13.91 -20.27
C VAL A 116 15.73 13.29 -18.87
N ILE A 117 16.84 13.20 -18.16
CA ILE A 117 16.84 12.67 -16.79
C ILE A 117 16.05 13.58 -15.86
N LEU A 118 16.21 14.91 -15.95
CA LEU A 118 15.39 15.86 -15.18
C LEU A 118 13.91 15.66 -15.45
N TYR A 119 13.52 15.55 -16.72
CA TYR A 119 12.13 15.35 -17.11
C TYR A 119 11.57 14.04 -16.55
N ILE A 120 12.32 12.94 -16.62
CA ILE A 120 11.89 11.66 -16.04
C ILE A 120 11.74 11.76 -14.52
N CYS A 121 12.70 12.41 -13.83
CA CYS A 121 12.63 12.59 -12.39
C CYS A 121 11.45 13.48 -11.97
N ASP A 122 11.12 14.51 -12.76
CA ASP A 122 9.95 15.36 -12.61
C ASP A 122 8.64 14.56 -12.76
N GLN A 123 8.51 13.76 -13.83
CA GLN A 123 7.34 12.88 -14.02
C GLN A 123 7.18 11.80 -12.95
N THR A 124 8.24 11.51 -12.20
CA THR A 124 8.24 10.56 -11.08
C THR A 124 8.02 11.24 -9.73
N ASP A 125 7.93 12.57 -9.70
CA ASP A 125 7.87 13.43 -8.49
C ASP A 125 9.04 13.20 -7.51
N LEU A 126 10.28 13.07 -7.98
CA LEU A 126 11.44 12.86 -7.09
C LEU A 126 11.85 14.09 -6.27
N GLY A 127 11.35 15.27 -6.63
CA GLY A 127 11.70 16.56 -6.02
C GLY A 127 12.98 17.19 -6.59
N ASP A 128 13.00 18.52 -6.72
CA ASP A 128 14.04 19.26 -7.45
C ASP A 128 15.48 18.95 -7.03
N PRO A 129 15.84 18.87 -5.73
CA PRO A 129 17.24 18.65 -5.34
C PRO A 129 17.75 17.29 -5.81
N LEU A 130 16.94 16.24 -5.63
CA LEU A 130 17.31 14.89 -6.06
C LEU A 130 17.35 14.80 -7.59
N SER A 131 16.35 15.36 -8.28
CA SER A 131 16.31 15.42 -9.75
C SER A 131 17.57 16.07 -10.34
N LEU A 132 18.01 17.20 -9.80
CA LEU A 132 19.23 17.91 -10.24
C LEU A 132 20.50 17.09 -9.98
N ILE A 133 20.60 16.45 -8.80
CA ILE A 133 21.73 15.59 -8.45
C ILE A 133 21.81 14.40 -9.41
N LEU A 134 20.68 13.72 -9.67
CA LEU A 134 20.62 12.56 -10.56
C LEU A 134 20.94 12.97 -11.99
N ALA A 135 20.34 14.04 -12.51
CA ALA A 135 20.59 14.50 -13.86
C ALA A 135 22.06 14.87 -14.10
N ALA A 136 22.68 15.62 -13.17
CA ALA A 136 24.09 15.98 -13.28
C ALA A 136 24.99 14.75 -13.09
N GLY A 137 24.75 13.95 -12.05
CA GLY A 137 25.57 12.80 -11.67
C GLY A 137 25.54 11.67 -12.71
N ILE A 138 24.35 11.24 -13.15
CA ILE A 138 24.19 10.17 -14.14
C ILE A 138 24.75 10.60 -15.50
N THR A 139 24.50 11.84 -15.94
CA THR A 139 25.11 12.38 -17.17
C THR A 139 26.63 12.42 -17.08
N ALA A 140 27.18 12.85 -15.94
CA ALA A 140 28.62 12.88 -15.71
C ALA A 140 29.23 11.46 -15.74
N ILE A 141 28.56 10.46 -15.16
CA ILE A 141 28.98 9.06 -15.22
C ILE A 141 29.07 8.59 -16.68
N GLY A 142 28.05 8.85 -17.50
CA GLY A 142 28.06 8.52 -18.92
C GLY A 142 29.19 9.20 -19.68
N LEU A 143 29.37 10.50 -19.46
CA LEU A 143 30.44 11.28 -20.09
C LEU A 143 31.83 10.77 -19.69
N ILE A 144 32.09 10.61 -18.39
CA ILE A 144 33.37 10.13 -17.86
C ILE A 144 33.66 8.72 -18.39
N GLY A 145 32.68 7.82 -18.38
CA GLY A 145 32.82 6.47 -18.92
C GLY A 145 33.23 6.47 -20.39
N GLY A 146 32.54 7.27 -21.22
CA GLY A 146 32.88 7.44 -22.64
C GLY A 146 34.27 8.04 -22.86
N LEU A 147 34.65 9.05 -22.07
CA LEU A 147 35.98 9.67 -22.13
C LEU A 147 37.10 8.69 -21.73
N VAL A 148 36.91 7.91 -20.66
CA VAL A 148 37.87 6.88 -20.22
C VAL A 148 38.06 5.83 -21.31
N ILE A 149 36.98 5.31 -21.89
CA ILE A 149 37.06 4.36 -23.02
C ILE A 149 37.79 5.00 -24.21
N GLY A 150 37.47 6.25 -24.56
CA GLY A 150 38.15 7.00 -25.62
C GLY A 150 39.65 7.15 -25.38
N LEU A 151 40.07 7.39 -24.14
CA LEU A 151 41.49 7.46 -23.74
C LEU A 151 42.18 6.10 -23.78
N LEU A 152 41.51 5.02 -23.35
CA LEU A 152 42.04 3.66 -23.41
C LEU A 152 42.25 3.20 -24.86
N LEU A 153 41.33 3.56 -25.76
CA LEU A 153 41.43 3.27 -27.19
C LEU A 153 42.43 4.18 -27.93
N ASN A 154 42.86 5.28 -27.31
CA ASN A 154 43.84 6.19 -27.92
C ASN A 154 45.22 5.51 -28.02
N ARG A 155 45.68 5.30 -29.25
CA ARG A 155 46.96 4.64 -29.56
C ARG A 155 48.19 5.47 -29.17
N ARG A 156 48.02 6.79 -28.97
CA ARG A 156 49.11 7.70 -28.61
C ARG A 156 49.35 7.82 -27.10
N LEU A 157 48.47 7.24 -26.28
CA LEU A 157 48.55 7.32 -24.82
C LEU A 157 49.49 6.23 -24.27
N HIS A 158 50.37 6.60 -23.34
CA HIS A 158 51.32 5.67 -22.72
C HIS A 158 50.60 4.60 -21.88
N ILE A 159 51.12 3.37 -21.87
CA ILE A 159 50.48 2.22 -21.21
C ILE A 159 50.25 2.44 -19.71
N VAL A 160 51.17 3.13 -19.03
CA VAL A 160 51.06 3.46 -17.60
C VAL A 160 49.79 4.25 -17.31
N VAL A 161 49.46 5.26 -18.13
CA VAL A 161 48.24 6.07 -17.95
C VAL A 161 46.99 5.20 -18.10
N LYS A 162 47.01 4.24 -19.03
CA LYS A 162 45.90 3.30 -19.21
C LYS A 162 45.72 2.39 -18.00
N LEU A 163 46.81 1.85 -17.46
CA LEU A 163 46.80 1.04 -16.24
C LEU A 163 46.31 1.86 -15.04
N THR A 164 46.74 3.12 -14.90
CA THR A 164 46.25 4.03 -13.85
C THR A 164 44.75 4.29 -13.98
N LEU A 165 44.24 4.53 -15.19
CA LEU A 165 42.80 4.71 -15.41
C LEU A 165 41.99 3.46 -15.04
N ILE A 166 42.47 2.27 -15.43
CA ILE A 166 41.83 1.00 -15.06
C ILE A 166 41.83 0.82 -13.54
N ALA A 167 42.98 1.06 -12.89
CA ALA A 167 43.09 0.98 -11.43
C ALA A 167 42.16 1.99 -10.72
N ALA A 168 42.04 3.22 -11.24
CA ALA A 168 41.15 4.23 -10.70
C ALA A 168 39.67 3.81 -10.82
N VAL A 169 39.24 3.31 -11.99
CA VAL A 169 37.87 2.80 -12.18
C VAL A 169 37.59 1.62 -11.25
N ALA A 170 38.52 0.66 -11.16
CA ALA A 170 38.39 -0.48 -10.25
C ALA A 170 38.29 -0.03 -8.79
N ALA A 171 39.13 0.92 -8.37
CA ALA A 171 39.08 1.49 -7.02
C ALA A 171 37.74 2.20 -6.75
N SER A 172 37.21 2.98 -7.72
CA SER A 172 35.90 3.61 -7.59
C SER A 172 34.77 2.58 -7.41
N VAL A 173 34.75 1.53 -8.23
CA VAL A 173 33.76 0.44 -8.12
C VAL A 173 33.87 -0.29 -6.78
N VAL A 174 35.08 -0.60 -6.31
CA VAL A 174 35.30 -1.23 -5.00
C VAL A 174 34.91 -0.30 -3.85
N SER A 175 35.14 1.00 -3.99
CA SER A 175 34.76 2.01 -2.99
C SER A 175 33.25 2.26 -2.92
N PHE A 176 32.49 1.95 -3.97
CA PHE A 176 31.06 2.22 -4.04
C PHE A 176 30.31 1.59 -2.86
N ARG A 177 30.66 0.35 -2.46
CA ARG A 177 30.04 -0.31 -1.29
C ARG A 177 30.20 0.44 0.05
N TYR A 178 31.17 1.36 0.12
CA TYR A 178 31.47 2.18 1.30
C TYR A 178 31.00 3.62 1.16
N TRP A 179 30.32 3.96 0.06
CA TRP A 179 29.75 5.30 -0.07
C TRP A 179 28.61 5.50 0.93
N PRO A 180 28.43 6.73 1.46
CA PRO A 180 27.37 7.04 2.41
C PRO A 180 25.95 6.71 1.93
N ILE A 181 25.73 6.64 0.60
CA ILE A 181 24.46 6.21 -0.02
C ILE A 181 24.10 4.74 0.26
N ASN A 182 25.10 3.92 0.59
CA ASN A 182 24.95 2.51 0.88
C ASN A 182 25.01 2.25 2.40
N GLU A 183 24.96 3.30 3.23
CA GLU A 183 24.82 3.10 4.67
C GLU A 183 23.46 2.45 4.96
N PRO A 184 23.46 1.31 5.68
CA PRO A 184 22.26 0.58 6.01
C PRO A 184 21.46 1.23 7.14
N ASP A 185 21.85 2.42 7.60
CA ASP A 185 21.26 3.10 8.76
C ASP A 185 19.75 3.21 8.57
N ALA A 186 19.09 2.18 9.08
CA ALA A 186 17.75 2.27 9.58
C ALA A 186 17.84 3.38 10.62
N ILE A 187 17.00 4.39 10.47
CA ILE A 187 16.41 4.92 11.68
C ILE A 187 15.70 3.70 12.26
N GLN A 188 16.38 2.97 13.15
CA GLN A 188 15.76 1.88 13.87
C GLN A 188 14.53 2.48 14.52
N ALA A 189 13.38 1.84 14.32
CA ALA A 189 12.28 1.99 15.27
C ALA A 189 12.92 1.85 16.65
N SER A 190 12.90 2.95 17.41
CA SER A 190 13.51 3.15 18.72
C SER A 190 14.16 1.89 19.33
N ALA A 191 15.39 1.57 18.92
CA ALA A 191 16.19 0.47 19.50
C ALA A 191 16.66 0.75 20.95
N GLY A 192 15.99 1.67 21.63
CA GLY A 192 16.13 1.94 23.06
C GLY A 192 14.84 1.69 23.84
N GLU A 193 13.75 1.25 23.22
CA GLU A 193 12.57 0.82 23.95
C GLU A 193 12.82 -0.58 24.49
N THR A 194 12.89 -0.68 25.81
CA THR A 194 12.98 -1.96 26.51
C THR A 194 11.74 -2.76 26.13
N VAL A 195 11.93 -3.88 25.42
CA VAL A 195 10.88 -4.86 25.18
C VAL A 195 10.34 -5.25 26.54
N VAL A 196 9.10 -4.86 26.83
CA VAL A 196 8.41 -5.30 28.04
C VAL A 196 8.14 -6.78 27.84
N GLU A 197 8.62 -7.60 28.78
CA GLU A 197 8.36 -9.05 28.76
C GLU A 197 6.85 -9.26 28.79
N GLU A 198 6.29 -9.78 27.70
CA GLU A 198 4.87 -10.04 27.60
C GLU A 198 4.48 -11.32 28.33
N ALA A 199 3.31 -11.30 28.96
CA ALA A 199 2.68 -12.52 29.45
C ALA A 199 2.49 -13.50 28.29
N GLN A 200 2.93 -14.75 28.50
CA GLN A 200 2.67 -15.84 27.57
C GLN A 200 1.15 -16.07 27.49
N VAL A 201 0.60 -16.01 26.29
CA VAL A 201 -0.79 -16.42 26.03
C VAL A 201 -0.83 -17.88 25.58
N PRO A 202 -1.87 -18.64 25.97
CA PRO A 202 -2.06 -19.98 25.46
C PRO A 202 -2.12 -19.98 23.93
N ALA A 203 -1.35 -20.89 23.32
CA ALA A 203 -1.44 -21.13 21.89
C ALA A 203 -2.84 -21.68 21.54
N LEU A 204 -3.33 -21.31 20.36
CA LEU A 204 -4.60 -21.78 19.85
C LEU A 204 -4.57 -23.31 19.65
N LEU A 205 -5.60 -24.01 20.11
CA LEU A 205 -5.75 -25.46 19.91
C LEU A 205 -6.55 -25.74 18.65
N ALA A 206 -6.02 -25.36 17.49
CA ALA A 206 -6.57 -25.72 16.18
C ALA A 206 -5.44 -26.11 15.21
N ASP A 207 -5.83 -26.67 14.07
CA ASP A 207 -4.89 -26.93 12.98
C ASP A 207 -4.42 -25.60 12.36
N ASP A 208 -3.17 -25.57 11.87
CA ASP A 208 -2.64 -24.42 11.18
C ASP A 208 -3.53 -24.06 9.97
N PRO A 209 -4.14 -22.86 9.95
CA PRO A 209 -5.01 -22.45 8.86
C PRO A 209 -4.26 -22.21 7.53
N ALA A 210 -2.94 -22.05 7.55
CA ALA A 210 -2.13 -21.87 6.36
C ALA A 210 -1.68 -23.18 5.69
N GLU A 211 -1.90 -24.32 6.35
CA GLU A 211 -1.66 -25.65 5.78
C GLU A 211 -2.82 -26.08 4.86
N PRO A 212 -2.53 -26.81 3.77
CA PRO A 212 -3.56 -27.35 2.90
C PRO A 212 -4.58 -28.21 3.65
N GLY A 213 -5.85 -28.08 3.27
CA GLY A 213 -6.94 -28.87 3.83
C GLY A 213 -7.07 -30.28 3.23
N LEU A 214 -8.21 -30.92 3.51
CA LEU A 214 -8.46 -32.32 3.16
C LEU A 214 -8.99 -32.51 1.73
N TYR A 215 -9.48 -31.46 1.08
CA TYR A 215 -10.06 -31.56 -0.26
C TYR A 215 -8.97 -31.53 -1.33
N ARG A 216 -9.14 -32.36 -2.36
CA ARG A 216 -8.40 -32.17 -3.61
C ARG A 216 -8.94 -30.94 -4.32
N VAL A 217 -8.06 -30.24 -5.01
CA VAL A 217 -8.40 -29.00 -5.71
C VAL A 217 -8.56 -29.28 -7.20
N LYS A 218 -9.67 -28.83 -7.76
CA LYS A 218 -9.90 -28.75 -9.21
C LYS A 218 -9.82 -27.28 -9.63
N SER A 219 -9.02 -26.99 -10.65
CA SER A 219 -8.90 -25.65 -11.22
C SER A 219 -9.41 -25.56 -12.66
N PHE A 220 -10.01 -24.42 -13.00
CA PHE A 220 -10.45 -24.08 -14.36
C PHE A 220 -10.71 -22.58 -14.46
N THR A 221 -10.97 -22.08 -15.68
CA THR A 221 -11.33 -20.68 -15.94
C THR A 221 -12.70 -20.58 -16.58
N TYR A 222 -13.37 -19.47 -16.34
CA TYR A 222 -14.43 -18.99 -17.21
C TYR A 222 -14.04 -17.64 -17.81
N GLY A 223 -14.41 -17.39 -19.06
CA GLY A 223 -14.05 -16.13 -19.72
C GLY A 223 -14.80 -15.87 -21.02
N SER A 224 -14.44 -14.79 -21.70
CA SER A 224 -15.14 -14.31 -22.90
C SER A 224 -15.10 -15.26 -24.10
N GLY A 225 -14.11 -16.17 -24.15
CA GLY A 225 -13.90 -17.08 -25.26
C GLY A 225 -13.04 -16.51 -26.40
N ASP A 226 -12.72 -15.23 -26.34
CA ASP A 226 -12.00 -14.49 -27.39
C ASP A 226 -10.97 -13.47 -26.86
N ASP A 227 -10.54 -13.58 -25.59
CA ASP A 227 -9.51 -12.71 -25.00
C ASP A 227 -8.23 -12.68 -25.86
N ALA A 228 -7.80 -11.46 -26.22
CA ALA A 228 -6.71 -11.24 -27.16
C ALA A 228 -5.31 -11.55 -26.60
N HIS A 229 -5.16 -11.58 -25.27
CA HIS A 229 -3.86 -11.70 -24.60
C HIS A 229 -3.70 -13.01 -23.83
N ARG A 230 -4.80 -13.57 -23.33
CA ARG A 230 -4.81 -14.68 -22.36
C ARG A 230 -5.67 -15.82 -22.88
N SER A 231 -5.03 -16.89 -23.34
CA SER A 231 -5.76 -17.99 -23.97
C SER A 231 -6.67 -18.74 -23.00
N GLU A 232 -6.35 -18.72 -21.70
CA GLU A 232 -7.17 -19.27 -20.62
C GLU A 232 -8.52 -18.57 -20.44
N TYR A 233 -8.68 -17.32 -20.89
CA TYR A 233 -9.96 -16.62 -20.96
C TYR A 233 -10.53 -16.60 -22.38
N GLY A 234 -9.70 -16.94 -23.37
CA GLY A 234 -10.07 -17.12 -24.76
C GLY A 234 -10.43 -18.57 -25.10
N LYS A 235 -9.76 -19.12 -26.11
CA LYS A 235 -10.00 -20.46 -26.65
C LYS A 235 -9.87 -21.63 -25.66
N ASP A 236 -9.14 -21.46 -24.56
CA ASP A 236 -8.88 -22.50 -23.58
C ASP A 236 -9.80 -22.37 -22.34
N ALA A 237 -10.71 -21.39 -22.31
CA ALA A 237 -11.67 -21.20 -21.24
C ALA A 237 -12.59 -22.43 -21.11
N ALA A 238 -12.74 -22.96 -19.89
CA ALA A 238 -13.55 -24.14 -19.64
C ALA A 238 -15.05 -23.83 -19.70
N LEU A 239 -15.45 -22.62 -19.31
CA LEU A 239 -16.80 -22.09 -19.46
C LEU A 239 -16.76 -20.73 -20.16
N ILE A 240 -17.75 -20.46 -20.99
CA ILE A 240 -17.89 -19.17 -21.68
C ILE A 240 -18.91 -18.30 -20.94
N SER A 241 -18.49 -17.10 -20.57
CA SER A 241 -19.33 -16.08 -19.94
C SER A 241 -19.81 -15.04 -20.94
N GLU A 242 -21.01 -14.53 -20.75
CA GLU A 242 -21.52 -13.41 -21.56
C GLU A 242 -20.92 -12.08 -21.09
N PRO A 243 -20.52 -11.18 -22.01
CA PRO A 243 -20.01 -9.86 -21.66
C PRO A 243 -21.12 -8.96 -21.09
N VAL A 244 -20.72 -7.93 -20.35
CA VAL A 244 -21.63 -6.98 -19.70
C VAL A 244 -21.39 -5.54 -20.15
N ASP A 245 -22.49 -4.81 -20.32
CA ASP A 245 -22.47 -3.40 -20.72
C ASP A 245 -22.37 -2.48 -19.50
N ALA A 246 -21.22 -1.80 -19.37
CA ALA A 246 -20.91 -0.85 -18.31
C ALA A 246 -21.04 0.62 -18.76
N SER A 247 -21.59 0.90 -19.95
CA SER A 247 -21.74 2.27 -20.50
C SER A 247 -22.60 3.19 -19.63
N ALA A 248 -23.44 2.63 -18.75
CA ALA A 248 -24.18 3.38 -17.74
C ALA A 248 -23.27 4.01 -16.65
N TYR A 249 -22.07 3.47 -16.45
CA TYR A 249 -21.12 3.91 -15.43
C TYR A 249 -19.84 4.51 -16.02
N ILE A 250 -19.31 3.93 -17.10
CA ILE A 250 -18.14 4.43 -17.81
C ILE A 250 -18.61 5.28 -18.98
N SER A 251 -18.19 6.55 -18.99
CA SER A 251 -18.45 7.48 -20.10
C SER A 251 -17.17 7.98 -20.78
N ARG A 252 -16.01 7.55 -20.28
CA ARG A 252 -14.69 7.88 -20.80
C ARG A 252 -13.85 6.61 -20.87
N TRP A 253 -13.91 5.95 -22.03
CA TRP A 253 -13.00 4.89 -22.43
C TRP A 253 -12.09 5.40 -23.55
N LYS A 254 -10.77 5.34 -23.36
CA LYS A 254 -9.84 5.77 -24.42
C LYS A 254 -9.69 4.67 -25.47
N TRP A 255 -9.66 5.06 -26.75
CA TRP A 255 -9.51 4.14 -27.88
C TRP A 255 -8.28 3.22 -27.80
N VAL A 256 -7.18 3.66 -27.18
CA VAL A 256 -5.98 2.82 -26.98
C VAL A 256 -6.26 1.62 -26.08
N ARG A 257 -7.23 1.73 -25.16
CA ARG A 257 -7.67 0.59 -24.35
C ARG A 257 -8.41 -0.42 -25.21
N SER A 258 -9.29 0.01 -26.11
CA SER A 258 -9.94 -0.88 -27.07
C SER A 258 -8.96 -1.52 -28.04
N LEU A 259 -7.93 -0.78 -28.46
CA LEU A 259 -6.86 -1.35 -29.28
C LEU A 259 -6.11 -2.46 -28.54
N PHE A 260 -5.83 -2.26 -27.24
CA PHE A 260 -5.17 -3.27 -26.43
C PHE A 260 -6.11 -4.46 -26.17
N TRP A 261 -7.27 -4.23 -25.56
CA TRP A 261 -8.15 -5.28 -25.05
C TRP A 261 -9.01 -5.98 -26.12
N GLY A 262 -9.33 -5.31 -27.23
CA GLY A 262 -10.27 -5.81 -28.24
C GLY A 262 -11.74 -5.52 -27.94
N PHE A 263 -12.06 -4.92 -26.79
CA PHE A 263 -13.41 -4.51 -26.38
C PHE A 263 -13.43 -3.10 -25.79
N ASP A 264 -14.63 -2.59 -25.51
CA ASP A 264 -14.85 -1.30 -24.85
C ASP A 264 -15.85 -1.42 -23.69
N GLU A 265 -16.29 -0.29 -23.14
CA GLU A 265 -17.19 -0.25 -21.98
C GLU A 265 -18.55 -0.93 -22.21
N ASN A 266 -18.95 -1.21 -23.46
CA ASN A 266 -20.23 -1.83 -23.77
C ASN A 266 -20.17 -3.37 -23.70
N ALA A 267 -18.98 -3.96 -23.57
CA ALA A 267 -18.77 -5.40 -23.60
C ALA A 267 -17.62 -5.84 -22.69
N LEU A 268 -17.66 -5.45 -21.42
CA LEU A 268 -16.65 -5.87 -20.44
C LEU A 268 -16.75 -7.39 -20.19
N PRO A 269 -15.65 -8.14 -20.22
CA PRO A 269 -15.66 -9.58 -20.00
C PRO A 269 -15.86 -9.93 -18.52
N ILE A 270 -16.56 -11.04 -18.25
CA ILE A 270 -16.67 -11.64 -16.91
C ILE A 270 -15.66 -12.79 -16.83
N ASN A 271 -14.38 -12.47 -16.63
CA ASN A 271 -13.28 -13.45 -16.61
C ASN A 271 -12.89 -13.84 -15.16
N GLY A 272 -12.71 -15.14 -14.89
CA GLY A 272 -12.25 -15.57 -13.56
C GLY A 272 -11.54 -16.92 -13.53
N ARG A 273 -10.52 -17.02 -12.68
CA ARG A 273 -9.81 -18.27 -12.35
C ARG A 273 -10.45 -18.90 -11.14
N VAL A 274 -10.76 -20.18 -11.22
CA VAL A 274 -11.50 -20.92 -10.19
C VAL A 274 -10.61 -22.02 -9.63
N TRP A 275 -10.57 -22.11 -8.31
CA TRP A 275 -10.11 -23.27 -7.56
C TRP A 275 -11.29 -23.75 -6.72
N MET A 276 -11.72 -25.00 -6.92
CA MET A 276 -12.86 -25.57 -6.22
C MET A 276 -12.50 -26.90 -5.55
N PRO A 277 -13.16 -27.26 -4.43
CA PRO A 277 -12.98 -28.56 -3.80
C PRO A 277 -13.58 -29.66 -4.68
N GLU A 278 -12.88 -30.80 -4.81
CA GLU A 278 -13.48 -32.02 -5.34
C GLU A 278 -14.23 -32.75 -4.21
N GLY A 279 -15.56 -32.75 -4.27
CA GLY A 279 -16.40 -33.44 -3.29
C GLY A 279 -17.89 -33.23 -3.56
N ASP A 280 -18.71 -34.01 -2.85
CA ASP A 280 -20.16 -33.87 -2.88
C ASP A 280 -20.61 -32.72 -1.97
N GLY A 281 -21.66 -32.01 -2.36
CA GLY A 281 -22.27 -30.96 -1.55
C GLY A 281 -22.03 -29.55 -2.08
N LYS A 282 -22.49 -28.57 -1.30
CA LYS A 282 -22.31 -27.15 -1.61
C LYS A 282 -21.19 -26.56 -0.78
N PHE A 283 -20.38 -25.72 -1.41
CA PHE A 283 -19.25 -25.04 -0.77
C PHE A 283 -19.49 -23.52 -0.77
N PRO A 284 -19.09 -22.81 0.30
CA PRO A 284 -19.11 -21.35 0.30
C PRO A 284 -18.27 -20.77 -0.84
N LEU A 285 -18.69 -19.60 -1.34
CA LEU A 285 -18.04 -18.93 -2.46
C LEU A 285 -17.20 -17.73 -1.99
N VAL A 286 -15.96 -17.64 -2.48
CA VAL A 286 -15.04 -16.55 -2.20
C VAL A 286 -14.61 -15.91 -3.52
N LEU A 287 -14.95 -14.64 -3.73
CA LEU A 287 -14.39 -13.87 -4.85
C LEU A 287 -13.19 -13.05 -4.37
N MET A 288 -12.09 -13.07 -5.10
CA MET A 288 -10.87 -12.31 -4.85
C MET A 288 -10.65 -11.33 -6.01
N VAL A 289 -10.46 -10.05 -5.71
CA VAL A 289 -10.23 -9.01 -6.73
C VAL A 289 -8.97 -8.21 -6.43
N HIS A 290 -8.17 -8.01 -7.46
CA HIS A 290 -6.94 -7.23 -7.38
C HIS A 290 -7.20 -5.72 -7.37
N GLY A 291 -6.16 -4.95 -7.04
CA GLY A 291 -6.19 -3.49 -7.05
C GLY A 291 -5.85 -2.85 -8.38
N ASN A 292 -5.60 -1.54 -8.36
CA ASN A 292 -5.09 -0.84 -9.53
C ASN A 292 -3.60 -1.14 -9.71
N HIS A 293 -3.26 -1.69 -10.87
CA HIS A 293 -1.88 -1.85 -11.32
C HIS A 293 -1.72 -1.24 -12.73
N LEU A 294 -0.68 -1.60 -13.48
CA LEU A 294 -0.64 -1.38 -14.93
C LEU A 294 -1.57 -2.40 -15.62
N MET A 295 -2.43 -1.96 -16.54
CA MET A 295 -3.37 -2.86 -17.23
C MET A 295 -2.66 -3.89 -18.13
N GLU A 296 -1.43 -3.57 -18.56
CA GLU A 296 -0.56 -4.41 -19.37
C GLU A 296 0.16 -5.49 -18.53
N GLN A 297 -0.04 -5.51 -17.21
CA GLN A 297 0.54 -6.48 -16.27
C GLN A 297 -0.59 -7.13 -15.45
N PHE A 298 -0.95 -8.36 -15.82
CA PHE A 298 -2.13 -9.04 -15.30
C PHE A 298 -1.98 -9.41 -13.82
N SER A 299 -2.99 -9.06 -13.02
CA SER A 299 -2.92 -9.13 -11.56
C SER A 299 -3.73 -10.29 -10.95
N ASP A 300 -4.65 -10.88 -11.71
CA ASP A 300 -5.59 -11.91 -11.25
C ASP A 300 -4.92 -13.24 -10.88
N GLU A 301 -3.83 -13.61 -11.56
CA GLU A 301 -3.08 -14.83 -11.28
C GLU A 301 -2.41 -14.80 -9.90
N GLY A 302 -2.07 -13.61 -9.40
CA GLY A 302 -1.22 -13.47 -8.22
C GLY A 302 -1.82 -13.88 -6.88
N TYR A 303 -3.06 -14.40 -6.88
CA TYR A 303 -3.74 -14.97 -5.72
C TYR A 303 -3.87 -16.50 -5.79
N GLU A 304 -3.20 -17.17 -6.73
CA GLU A 304 -3.26 -18.63 -6.86
C GLU A 304 -2.97 -19.35 -5.53
N TYR A 305 -1.97 -18.90 -4.77
CA TYR A 305 -1.64 -19.48 -3.46
C TYR A 305 -2.79 -19.43 -2.45
N LEU A 306 -3.62 -18.38 -2.47
CA LEU A 306 -4.85 -18.31 -1.66
C LEU A 306 -5.96 -19.14 -2.27
N GLY A 307 -6.10 -19.12 -3.59
CA GLY A 307 -7.10 -19.90 -4.31
C GLY A 307 -6.99 -21.40 -4.03
N GLU A 308 -5.78 -21.95 -4.17
CA GLU A 308 -5.49 -23.37 -3.88
C GLU A 308 -5.70 -23.70 -2.40
N LEU A 309 -5.20 -22.86 -1.48
CA LEU A 309 -5.37 -23.06 -0.05
C LEU A 309 -6.85 -23.11 0.32
N LEU A 310 -7.62 -22.08 -0.05
CA LEU A 310 -9.04 -21.99 0.28
C LEU A 310 -9.83 -23.15 -0.36
N ALA A 311 -9.52 -23.53 -1.59
CA ALA A 311 -10.14 -24.70 -2.22
C ALA A 311 -9.86 -26.01 -1.48
N SER A 312 -8.61 -26.24 -1.06
CA SER A 312 -8.27 -27.42 -0.27
C SER A 312 -8.98 -27.45 1.09
N ARG A 313 -9.38 -26.28 1.60
CA ARG A 313 -10.05 -26.07 2.89
C ARG A 313 -11.58 -25.95 2.79
N GLY A 314 -12.15 -26.23 1.62
CA GLY A 314 -13.61 -26.37 1.45
C GLY A 314 -14.32 -25.11 0.98
N PHE A 315 -13.63 -24.19 0.29
CA PHE A 315 -14.21 -23.01 -0.33
C PHE A 315 -14.12 -23.10 -1.85
N ILE A 316 -15.08 -22.56 -2.58
CA ILE A 316 -14.87 -22.25 -3.99
C ILE A 316 -14.23 -20.87 -4.05
N ALA A 317 -12.96 -20.81 -4.44
CA ALA A 317 -12.21 -19.57 -4.54
C ALA A 317 -12.09 -19.13 -6.01
N VAL A 318 -12.40 -17.87 -6.28
CA VAL A 318 -12.39 -17.31 -7.62
C VAL A 318 -11.61 -16.01 -7.65
N SER A 319 -10.49 -15.95 -8.36
CA SER A 319 -9.80 -14.70 -8.65
C SER A 319 -10.41 -14.07 -9.89
N VAL A 320 -11.00 -12.88 -9.76
CA VAL A 320 -11.68 -12.18 -10.85
C VAL A 320 -10.74 -11.22 -11.56
N ASP A 321 -10.88 -11.14 -12.88
CA ASP A 321 -10.08 -10.27 -13.74
C ASP A 321 -10.75 -8.91 -13.93
N GLU A 322 -10.10 -7.87 -13.42
CA GLU A 322 -10.49 -6.48 -13.63
C GLU A 322 -9.33 -5.64 -14.21
N ASN A 323 -8.37 -6.28 -14.89
CA ASN A 323 -7.19 -5.58 -15.40
C ASN A 323 -7.58 -4.49 -16.41
N PHE A 324 -8.71 -4.64 -17.10
CA PHE A 324 -9.28 -3.62 -17.97
C PHE A 324 -9.87 -2.40 -17.23
N LEU A 325 -9.77 -2.31 -15.91
CA LEU A 325 -10.06 -1.12 -15.10
C LEU A 325 -8.79 -0.49 -14.49
N ASN A 326 -7.62 -1.10 -14.73
CA ASN A 326 -6.32 -0.62 -14.25
C ASN A 326 -5.82 0.61 -15.04
N TYR A 327 -4.91 1.35 -14.41
CA TYR A 327 -4.18 2.44 -15.02
C TYR A 327 -3.34 1.94 -16.20
N SER A 328 -3.21 2.79 -17.20
CA SER A 328 -2.24 2.64 -18.28
C SER A 328 -1.65 4.02 -18.53
N TYR A 329 -0.34 4.09 -18.76
CA TYR A 329 0.30 5.37 -19.08
C TYR A 329 -0.32 6.02 -20.33
N TRP A 330 -0.69 5.20 -21.31
CA TRP A 330 -1.29 5.65 -22.57
C TRP A 330 -2.82 5.72 -22.47
N GLY A 331 -3.44 4.79 -21.74
CA GLY A 331 -4.90 4.65 -21.61
C GLY A 331 -5.57 5.46 -20.50
N ASN A 332 -4.84 5.90 -19.48
CA ASN A 332 -5.35 6.34 -18.16
C ASN A 332 -6.31 5.31 -17.50
N ILE A 333 -6.79 5.63 -16.30
CA ILE A 333 -7.88 4.89 -15.62
C ILE A 333 -9.23 5.33 -16.21
N PRO A 334 -10.17 4.41 -16.51
CA PRO A 334 -11.56 4.73 -16.86
C PRO A 334 -12.26 5.57 -15.77
N ASN A 335 -13.19 6.45 -16.14
CA ASN A 335 -13.93 7.18 -15.11
C ASN A 335 -14.89 6.25 -14.35
N ASN A 336 -15.15 6.58 -13.08
CA ASN A 336 -15.97 5.76 -12.18
C ASN A 336 -15.44 4.32 -12.00
N ASP A 337 -14.14 4.09 -12.19
CA ASP A 337 -13.53 2.76 -12.05
C ASP A 337 -13.97 2.10 -10.74
N MET A 338 -13.95 2.82 -9.62
CA MET A 338 -14.33 2.23 -8.34
C MET A 338 -15.76 1.68 -8.29
N LYS A 339 -16.72 2.36 -8.92
CA LYS A 339 -18.09 1.84 -9.01
C LYS A 339 -18.13 0.60 -9.89
N VAL A 340 -17.43 0.63 -11.02
CA VAL A 340 -17.45 -0.48 -11.98
C VAL A 340 -16.76 -1.72 -11.40
N ARG A 341 -15.68 -1.58 -10.63
CA ARG A 341 -15.06 -2.69 -9.88
C ARG A 341 -16.04 -3.36 -8.94
N ALA A 342 -16.73 -2.56 -8.11
CA ALA A 342 -17.77 -3.09 -7.22
C ALA A 342 -18.93 -3.75 -7.99
N TRP A 343 -19.32 -3.18 -9.14
CA TRP A 343 -20.36 -3.72 -10.00
C TRP A 343 -19.95 -5.03 -10.69
N MET A 344 -18.70 -5.14 -11.14
CA MET A 344 -18.17 -6.35 -11.77
C MET A 344 -18.22 -7.54 -10.81
N LEU A 345 -17.82 -7.36 -9.54
CA LEU A 345 -17.98 -8.40 -8.50
C LEU A 345 -19.43 -8.93 -8.43
N LEU A 346 -20.42 -8.03 -8.48
CA LEU A 346 -21.83 -8.39 -8.50
C LEU A 346 -22.22 -9.15 -9.78
N LYS A 347 -21.64 -8.79 -10.93
CA LYS A 347 -21.80 -9.54 -12.20
C LYS A 347 -21.19 -10.93 -12.15
N HIS A 348 -20.03 -11.10 -11.53
CA HIS A 348 -19.45 -12.42 -11.28
C HIS A 348 -20.37 -13.31 -10.45
N LEU A 349 -21.00 -12.76 -9.40
CA LEU A 349 -21.98 -13.51 -8.60
C LEU A 349 -23.20 -13.96 -9.42
N GLN A 350 -23.74 -13.10 -10.31
CA GLN A 350 -24.84 -13.47 -11.22
C GLN A 350 -24.43 -14.57 -12.22
N GLN A 351 -23.22 -14.46 -12.78
CA GLN A 351 -22.70 -15.43 -13.73
C GLN A 351 -22.49 -16.80 -13.07
N ILE A 352 -21.92 -16.83 -11.86
CA ILE A 352 -21.72 -18.06 -11.10
C ILE A 352 -23.07 -18.66 -10.66
N ALA A 353 -24.04 -17.84 -10.26
CA ALA A 353 -25.39 -18.32 -9.97
C ALA A 353 -26.04 -18.98 -11.19
N THR A 354 -25.84 -18.41 -12.39
CA THR A 354 -26.29 -19.01 -13.65
C THR A 354 -25.63 -20.37 -13.90
N TYR A 355 -24.29 -20.47 -13.75
CA TYR A 355 -23.58 -21.73 -13.89
C TYR A 355 -24.02 -22.78 -12.85
N ASN A 356 -24.33 -22.35 -11.62
CA ASN A 356 -24.78 -23.22 -10.55
C ASN A 356 -26.13 -23.92 -10.86
N GLU A 357 -26.95 -23.34 -11.73
CA GLU A 357 -28.21 -23.96 -12.20
C GLU A 357 -28.07 -24.65 -13.57
N GLN A 358 -26.91 -24.51 -14.23
CA GLN A 358 -26.68 -25.07 -15.55
C GLN A 358 -26.05 -26.47 -15.46
N ALA A 359 -26.81 -27.49 -15.87
CA ALA A 359 -26.31 -28.86 -15.92
C ALA A 359 -25.05 -28.99 -16.81
N GLY A 360 -24.08 -29.75 -16.32
CA GLY A 360 -22.81 -30.01 -17.02
C GLY A 360 -21.70 -29.00 -16.75
N THR A 361 -21.96 -27.92 -16.01
CA THR A 361 -20.88 -27.05 -15.51
C THR A 361 -20.27 -27.65 -14.23
N PRO A 362 -18.99 -27.35 -13.91
CA PRO A 362 -18.40 -27.70 -12.61
C PRO A 362 -19.13 -27.07 -11.41
N PHE A 363 -19.85 -25.96 -11.62
CA PHE A 363 -20.59 -25.26 -10.56
C PHE A 363 -21.96 -25.88 -10.29
N TYR A 364 -22.45 -26.78 -11.13
CA TYR A 364 -23.83 -27.26 -11.08
C TYR A 364 -24.18 -27.83 -9.69
N HIS A 365 -25.05 -27.12 -8.96
CA HIS A 365 -25.46 -27.38 -7.59
C HIS A 365 -24.32 -27.50 -6.55
N ALA A 366 -23.13 -26.96 -6.85
CA ALA A 366 -21.96 -27.01 -5.98
C ALA A 366 -21.74 -25.72 -5.17
N VAL A 367 -22.44 -24.63 -5.50
CA VAL A 367 -22.22 -23.31 -4.86
C VAL A 367 -23.25 -23.03 -3.77
N ASP A 368 -22.79 -22.67 -2.58
CA ASP A 368 -23.64 -22.09 -1.55
C ASP A 368 -23.68 -20.55 -1.66
N LEU A 369 -24.66 -20.06 -2.42
CA LEU A 369 -24.88 -18.62 -2.62
C LEU A 369 -25.32 -17.88 -1.35
N ASN A 370 -25.70 -18.59 -0.27
CA ASN A 370 -25.98 -17.94 1.01
C ASN A 370 -24.71 -17.66 1.81
N HIS A 371 -23.57 -18.30 1.51
CA HIS A 371 -22.29 -18.10 2.20
C HIS A 371 -21.25 -17.55 1.22
N VAL A 372 -21.32 -16.25 0.97
CA VAL A 372 -20.38 -15.54 0.07
C VAL A 372 -19.43 -14.64 0.87
N ALA A 373 -18.15 -14.72 0.56
CA ALA A 373 -17.14 -13.75 0.97
C ALA A 373 -16.53 -13.02 -0.22
N LEU A 374 -16.11 -11.77 0.01
CA LEU A 374 -15.39 -10.97 -0.96
C LEU A 374 -14.04 -10.53 -0.38
N ILE A 375 -12.96 -10.81 -1.08
CA ILE A 375 -11.59 -10.40 -0.76
C ILE A 375 -11.13 -9.39 -1.80
N GLY A 376 -10.58 -8.27 -1.37
CA GLY A 376 -10.08 -7.26 -2.28
C GLY A 376 -8.76 -6.66 -1.82
N HIS A 377 -7.87 -6.37 -2.77
CA HIS A 377 -6.58 -5.71 -2.52
C HIS A 377 -6.58 -4.26 -3.02
N SER A 378 -6.07 -3.30 -2.25
CA SER A 378 -5.94 -1.90 -2.67
C SER A 378 -7.29 -1.31 -3.09
N ARG A 379 -7.43 -0.80 -4.33
CA ARG A 379 -8.74 -0.42 -4.88
C ARG A 379 -9.77 -1.54 -4.83
N GLY A 380 -9.36 -2.79 -5.07
CA GLY A 380 -10.21 -3.97 -4.92
C GLY A 380 -10.75 -4.12 -3.49
N GLY A 381 -9.94 -3.79 -2.48
CA GLY A 381 -10.34 -3.83 -1.06
C GLY A 381 -11.45 -2.83 -0.74
N GLN A 382 -11.44 -1.67 -1.40
CA GLN A 382 -12.57 -0.74 -1.36
C GLN A 382 -13.79 -1.27 -2.13
N ALA A 383 -13.57 -1.86 -3.31
CA ALA A 383 -14.63 -2.37 -4.16
C ALA A 383 -15.46 -3.47 -3.49
N VAL A 384 -14.83 -4.38 -2.74
CA VAL A 384 -15.54 -5.46 -2.04
C VAL A 384 -16.45 -4.94 -0.93
N ALA A 385 -16.04 -3.90 -0.19
CA ALA A 385 -16.90 -3.25 0.79
C ALA A 385 -18.07 -2.52 0.12
N MET A 386 -17.83 -1.89 -1.04
CA MET A 386 -18.89 -1.26 -1.85
C MET A 386 -19.87 -2.29 -2.44
N ALA A 387 -19.41 -3.47 -2.83
CA ALA A 387 -20.25 -4.56 -3.32
C ALA A 387 -21.11 -5.16 -2.21
N ALA A 388 -20.55 -5.34 -1.00
CA ALA A 388 -21.31 -5.77 0.17
C ALA A 388 -22.40 -4.75 0.57
N ASP A 389 -22.13 -3.45 0.42
CA ASP A 389 -23.09 -2.34 0.62
C ASP A 389 -23.67 -1.82 -0.72
N SER A 390 -23.93 -2.73 -1.67
CA SER A 390 -24.28 -2.43 -3.06
C SER A 390 -25.48 -1.49 -3.22
N SER A 391 -26.43 -1.53 -2.28
CA SER A 391 -27.65 -0.71 -2.33
C SER A 391 -27.36 0.79 -2.43
N LYS A 392 -26.24 1.29 -1.86
CA LYS A 392 -25.89 2.71 -1.90
C LYS A 392 -25.58 3.22 -3.31
N TRP A 393 -24.99 2.39 -4.17
CA TRP A 393 -24.57 2.80 -5.52
C TRP A 393 -25.43 2.21 -6.63
N PHE A 394 -26.09 1.06 -6.38
CA PHE A 394 -26.73 0.26 -7.43
C PHE A 394 -28.22 -0.02 -7.18
N ALA A 395 -28.89 0.64 -6.24
CA ALA A 395 -30.33 0.42 -5.97
C ALA A 395 -31.25 0.58 -7.20
N ASN A 396 -30.85 1.41 -8.17
CA ASN A 396 -31.62 1.65 -9.40
C ASN A 396 -31.16 0.79 -10.60
N ASP A 397 -30.12 -0.04 -10.43
CA ASP A 397 -29.62 -0.92 -11.47
C ASP A 397 -30.47 -2.20 -11.55
N LYS A 398 -31.36 -2.23 -12.54
CA LYS A 398 -32.24 -3.39 -12.79
C LYS A 398 -31.48 -4.61 -13.30
N THR A 399 -30.27 -4.44 -13.83
CA THR A 399 -29.47 -5.56 -14.35
C THR A 399 -28.96 -6.47 -13.23
N LEU A 400 -28.97 -6.00 -11.98
CA LEU A 400 -28.58 -6.75 -10.77
C LEU A 400 -29.75 -7.43 -10.06
N ALA A 401 -30.97 -7.35 -10.60
CA ALA A 401 -32.18 -7.82 -9.92
C ALA A 401 -32.14 -9.33 -9.59
N SER A 402 -31.39 -10.13 -10.36
CA SER A 402 -31.33 -11.58 -10.13
C SER A 402 -30.62 -11.95 -8.82
N LEU A 403 -29.67 -11.14 -8.33
CA LEU A 403 -28.92 -11.46 -7.09
C LEU A 403 -29.85 -11.78 -5.91
N LYS A 404 -30.96 -11.06 -5.80
CA LYS A 404 -31.96 -11.29 -4.76
C LYS A 404 -32.77 -12.57 -5.00
N THR A 405 -33.15 -12.86 -6.25
CA THR A 405 -33.90 -14.08 -6.58
C THR A 405 -33.03 -15.33 -6.51
N ASP A 406 -31.74 -15.18 -6.80
CA ASP A 406 -30.71 -16.22 -6.74
C ASP A 406 -30.25 -16.50 -5.30
N GLY A 407 -30.72 -15.70 -4.34
CA GLY A 407 -30.46 -15.89 -2.91
C GLY A 407 -29.04 -15.54 -2.47
N VAL A 408 -28.34 -14.68 -3.23
CA VAL A 408 -26.95 -14.29 -2.95
C VAL A 408 -26.87 -13.49 -1.65
N LYS A 409 -26.03 -13.92 -0.71
CA LYS A 409 -25.76 -13.22 0.55
C LYS A 409 -24.26 -13.11 0.80
N ILE A 410 -23.75 -11.87 0.69
CA ILE A 410 -22.39 -11.52 1.08
C ILE A 410 -22.36 -11.39 2.60
N GLN A 411 -21.65 -12.30 3.28
CA GLN A 411 -21.56 -12.35 4.74
C GLN A 411 -20.22 -11.84 5.28
N ALA A 412 -19.18 -11.84 4.44
CA ALA A 412 -17.82 -11.52 4.87
C ALA A 412 -17.06 -10.68 3.83
N VAL A 413 -16.26 -9.74 4.32
CA VAL A 413 -15.39 -8.87 3.53
C VAL A 413 -13.97 -8.93 4.10
N ILE A 414 -12.98 -9.20 3.26
CA ILE A 414 -11.55 -9.08 3.60
C ILE A 414 -10.93 -8.01 2.71
N ALA A 415 -10.31 -7.01 3.34
CA ALA A 415 -9.68 -5.87 2.67
C ALA A 415 -8.16 -5.88 2.91
N ILE A 416 -7.40 -6.32 1.92
CA ILE A 416 -5.94 -6.31 1.93
C ILE A 416 -5.48 -4.92 1.44
N ALA A 417 -4.66 -4.24 2.24
CA ALA A 417 -4.09 -2.92 1.99
C ALA A 417 -5.03 -1.95 1.22
N PRO A 418 -6.30 -1.77 1.66
CA PRO A 418 -7.33 -1.19 0.82
C PRO A 418 -7.16 0.32 0.63
N THR A 419 -7.72 0.86 -0.45
CA THR A 419 -8.06 2.30 -0.48
C THR A 419 -9.36 2.54 0.31
N ASP A 420 -9.65 3.80 0.66
CA ASP A 420 -10.94 4.16 1.24
C ASP A 420 -11.38 5.58 0.85
N ASN A 421 -11.59 5.78 -0.45
CA ASN A 421 -11.99 7.07 -1.01
C ASN A 421 -13.50 7.28 -1.00
N VAL A 422 -13.96 8.52 -0.88
CA VAL A 422 -15.38 8.88 -1.05
C VAL A 422 -15.80 8.71 -2.52
N VAL A 423 -16.86 7.93 -2.77
CA VAL A 423 -17.43 7.69 -4.12
C VAL A 423 -18.89 8.16 -4.12
N ASP A 424 -19.27 9.01 -5.07
CA ASP A 424 -20.61 9.64 -5.13
C ASP A 424 -21.03 10.32 -3.80
N LYS A 425 -20.07 10.97 -3.14
CA LYS A 425 -20.24 11.66 -1.84
C LYS A 425 -20.63 10.72 -0.68
N THR A 426 -20.44 9.41 -0.83
CA THR A 426 -20.72 8.41 0.19
C THR A 426 -19.59 7.38 0.31
N GLN A 427 -19.66 6.55 1.34
CA GLN A 427 -18.71 5.46 1.65
C GLN A 427 -19.48 4.24 2.15
N ALA A 428 -18.85 3.07 2.06
CA ALA A 428 -19.47 1.81 2.48
C ALA A 428 -19.62 1.79 4.02
N GLN A 429 -20.75 1.26 4.48
CA GLN A 429 -21.02 1.03 5.89
C GLN A 429 -21.55 -0.39 6.02
N LEU A 430 -20.70 -1.28 6.53
CA LEU A 430 -21.07 -2.66 6.71
C LEU A 430 -21.90 -2.79 8.00
N LYS A 431 -22.97 -3.57 7.92
CA LYS A 431 -23.81 -3.88 9.07
C LYS A 431 -24.00 -5.39 9.16
N ASP A 432 -23.73 -5.97 10.32
CA ASP A 432 -23.88 -7.42 10.56
C ASP A 432 -23.18 -8.26 9.48
N THR A 433 -21.97 -7.83 9.10
CA THR A 433 -21.10 -8.46 8.09
C THR A 433 -19.73 -8.64 8.71
N TYR A 434 -19.11 -9.81 8.57
CA TYR A 434 -17.73 -10.02 9.01
C TYR A 434 -16.79 -9.11 8.23
N TYR A 435 -15.85 -8.46 8.92
CA TYR A 435 -14.86 -7.59 8.27
C TYR A 435 -13.44 -7.86 8.78
N LEU A 436 -12.51 -8.09 7.86
CA LEU A 436 -11.08 -8.17 8.17
C LEU A 436 -10.30 -7.18 7.32
N SER A 437 -9.34 -6.47 7.90
CA SER A 437 -8.33 -5.74 7.13
C SER A 437 -6.91 -6.18 7.47
N LEU A 438 -6.10 -6.41 6.45
CA LEU A 438 -4.67 -6.69 6.57
C LEU A 438 -3.92 -5.55 5.89
N GLN A 439 -3.01 -4.86 6.56
CA GLN A 439 -2.21 -3.80 5.90
C GLN A 439 -0.80 -3.71 6.47
N GLY A 440 0.16 -3.47 5.58
CA GLY A 440 1.55 -3.26 5.94
C GLY A 440 1.85 -1.81 6.33
N ALA A 441 2.68 -1.59 7.34
CA ALA A 441 3.17 -0.25 7.69
C ALA A 441 4.23 0.27 6.72
N SER A 442 4.87 -0.64 5.96
CA SER A 442 5.83 -0.35 4.90
C SER A 442 5.20 -0.27 3.51
N ASP A 443 3.88 -0.14 3.44
CA ASP A 443 3.10 0.07 2.22
C ASP A 443 3.42 1.43 1.59
N GLY A 444 4.16 1.41 0.48
CA GLY A 444 4.56 2.62 -0.24
C GLY A 444 3.51 3.14 -1.22
N ASP A 445 2.47 2.38 -1.55
CA ASP A 445 1.43 2.80 -2.51
C ASP A 445 0.25 3.44 -1.77
N VAL A 446 -0.26 2.74 -0.75
CA VAL A 446 -1.28 3.22 0.18
C VAL A 446 -0.63 3.38 1.56
N ASP A 447 0.11 4.48 1.72
CA ASP A 447 0.92 4.75 2.91
C ASP A 447 0.10 5.16 4.15
N THR A 448 -1.22 5.06 4.11
CA THR A 448 -2.12 5.34 5.24
C THR A 448 -2.98 4.12 5.55
N PHE A 449 -3.24 3.83 6.83
CA PHE A 449 -4.02 2.66 7.26
C PHE A 449 -5.53 2.79 6.97
N ASN A 450 -5.91 2.77 5.70
CA ASN A 450 -7.27 3.03 5.22
C ASN A 450 -8.27 1.94 5.60
N GLY A 451 -7.83 0.69 5.77
CA GLY A 451 -8.68 -0.40 6.21
C GLY A 451 -9.30 -0.18 7.60
N GLU A 452 -8.62 0.60 8.45
CA GLU A 452 -9.14 1.01 9.77
C GLU A 452 -10.36 1.93 9.64
N ARG A 453 -10.41 2.80 8.62
CA ARG A 453 -11.56 3.68 8.39
C ARG A 453 -12.83 2.90 8.10
N GLN A 454 -12.73 1.82 7.31
CA GLN A 454 -13.86 0.93 7.05
C GLN A 454 -14.21 0.08 8.28
N TYR A 455 -13.22 -0.35 9.07
CA TYR A 455 -13.47 -0.98 10.38
C TYR A 455 -14.34 -0.09 11.27
N ILE A 456 -13.99 1.20 11.39
CA ILE A 456 -14.73 2.17 12.21
C ILE A 456 -16.18 2.31 11.74
N ARG A 457 -16.42 2.31 10.42
CA ARG A 457 -17.76 2.40 9.81
C ARG A 457 -18.54 1.07 9.77
N SER A 458 -18.00 0.00 10.33
CA SER A 458 -18.66 -1.31 10.39
C SER A 458 -19.31 -1.52 11.75
N THR A 459 -20.58 -1.91 11.77
CA THR A 459 -21.41 -1.95 12.97
C THR A 459 -22.16 -3.28 13.12
N PHE A 460 -22.50 -3.62 14.36
CA PHE A 460 -23.23 -4.84 14.69
C PHE A 460 -24.51 -4.52 15.45
N SER A 461 -25.55 -5.30 15.18
CA SER A 461 -26.71 -5.37 16.05
C SER A 461 -26.32 -6.04 17.38
N ALA A 462 -26.98 -5.67 18.48
CA ALA A 462 -26.70 -6.26 19.78
C ALA A 462 -26.90 -7.79 19.75
N GLY A 463 -25.88 -8.55 20.17
CA GLY A 463 -25.90 -10.01 20.16
C GLY A 463 -25.62 -10.66 18.79
N SER A 464 -25.17 -9.88 17.80
CA SER A 464 -24.70 -10.41 16.51
C SER A 464 -23.51 -11.36 16.73
N ASP A 465 -23.46 -12.46 15.98
CA ASP A 465 -22.34 -13.42 15.95
C ASP A 465 -21.21 -12.99 15.01
N ARG A 466 -21.33 -11.78 14.44
CA ARG A 466 -20.40 -11.17 13.50
C ARG A 466 -19.36 -10.33 14.25
N PHE A 467 -18.14 -10.30 13.71
CA PHE A 467 -17.04 -9.50 14.24
C PHE A 467 -16.27 -8.77 13.14
N LYS A 468 -15.54 -7.74 13.55
CA LYS A 468 -14.57 -7.04 12.71
C LYS A 468 -13.19 -7.10 13.36
N SER A 469 -12.16 -7.19 12.52
CA SER A 469 -10.77 -7.20 12.97
C SER A 469 -9.86 -6.46 11.99
N THR A 470 -8.77 -5.90 12.49
CA THR A 470 -7.67 -5.40 11.67
C THR A 470 -6.35 -6.01 12.12
N LEU A 471 -5.41 -6.14 11.19
CA LEU A 471 -4.02 -6.48 11.46
C LEU A 471 -3.11 -5.51 10.71
N TYR A 472 -2.37 -4.71 11.48
CA TYR A 472 -1.32 -3.83 10.97
C TYR A 472 0.04 -4.49 11.17
N ILE A 473 0.80 -4.64 10.07
CA ILE A 473 2.01 -5.47 10.01
C ILE A 473 3.19 -4.54 9.72
N GLY A 474 4.11 -4.36 10.67
CA GLY A 474 5.17 -3.33 10.59
C GLY A 474 6.03 -3.42 9.34
N GLU A 475 6.48 -4.62 9.02
CA GLU A 475 7.50 -4.88 8.00
C GLU A 475 6.88 -5.24 6.63
N ALA A 476 5.56 -5.39 6.53
CA ALA A 476 4.89 -5.71 5.26
C ALA A 476 4.73 -4.47 4.36
N ASN A 477 4.78 -4.68 3.04
CA ASN A 477 4.56 -3.65 2.03
C ASN A 477 3.22 -3.84 1.27
N HIS A 478 2.94 -3.01 0.26
CA HIS A 478 1.73 -3.17 -0.56
C HIS A 478 1.78 -4.43 -1.42
N SER A 479 2.88 -4.60 -2.16
CA SER A 479 2.88 -5.47 -3.34
C SER A 479 2.98 -6.97 -3.03
N ARG A 480 3.67 -7.38 -1.94
CA ARG A 480 4.05 -8.79 -1.73
C ARG A 480 2.89 -9.73 -1.40
N PHE A 481 1.69 -9.21 -1.13
CA PHE A 481 0.46 -10.00 -1.04
C PHE A 481 0.04 -10.62 -2.38
N ASN A 482 0.48 -10.07 -3.51
CA ASN A 482 0.20 -10.57 -4.85
C ASN A 482 1.52 -10.99 -5.52
N THR A 483 1.60 -12.21 -6.05
CA THR A 483 2.87 -12.73 -6.59
C THR A 483 3.32 -12.01 -7.87
N GLU A 484 2.41 -11.37 -8.59
CA GLU A 484 2.69 -10.69 -9.88
C GLU A 484 3.18 -9.25 -9.73
N TRP A 485 2.98 -8.62 -8.56
CA TRP A 485 3.31 -7.20 -8.36
C TRP A 485 4.77 -6.98 -7.93
N GLY A 486 5.48 -8.05 -7.56
CA GLY A 486 6.87 -7.98 -7.13
C GLY A 486 7.04 -7.22 -5.80
N THR A 487 8.06 -6.36 -5.73
CA THR A 487 8.47 -5.73 -4.45
C THR A 487 8.43 -4.21 -4.43
N MET A 488 8.17 -3.55 -5.55
CA MET A 488 8.21 -2.09 -5.64
C MET A 488 6.79 -1.57 -5.66
N ASP A 489 6.41 -0.82 -4.64
CA ASP A 489 5.08 -0.19 -4.53
C ASP A 489 4.95 1.06 -5.42
N ASP A 490 5.77 1.14 -6.48
CA ASP A 490 5.71 2.17 -7.53
C ASP A 490 6.33 1.62 -8.82
N SER A 491 5.85 2.13 -9.96
CA SER A 491 6.34 1.75 -11.28
C SER A 491 7.76 2.27 -11.52
N LEU A 492 8.45 1.68 -12.50
CA LEU A 492 9.76 2.17 -12.91
C LEU A 492 9.66 3.57 -13.55
N PRO A 493 10.64 4.46 -13.32
CA PRO A 493 11.82 4.28 -12.47
C PRO A 493 11.58 4.61 -10.98
N GLY A 494 10.41 5.12 -10.60
CA GLY A 494 10.09 5.57 -9.24
C GLY A 494 10.36 4.51 -8.16
N GLY A 495 9.96 3.27 -8.42
CA GLY A 495 10.21 2.13 -7.54
C GLY A 495 11.69 1.88 -7.19
N LEU A 496 12.64 2.36 -8.01
CA LEU A 496 14.08 2.24 -7.72
C LEU A 496 14.55 3.13 -6.56
N PHE A 497 13.76 4.13 -6.19
CA PHE A 497 14.04 5.09 -5.11
C PHE A 497 13.36 4.72 -3.80
N LEU A 498 12.49 3.71 -3.80
CA LEU A 498 11.91 3.14 -2.59
C LEU A 498 12.91 2.22 -1.88
N ARG A 499 12.90 2.30 -0.55
CA ARG A 499 13.72 1.46 0.34
C ARG A 499 13.12 0.06 0.39
N ARG A 500 13.98 -0.96 0.39
CA ARG A 500 13.60 -2.37 0.62
C ARG A 500 14.15 -2.95 1.92
N ALA A 501 15.15 -2.30 2.49
CA ALA A 501 15.79 -2.75 3.73
C ALA A 501 14.84 -2.55 4.90
N GLY A 502 14.56 -3.63 5.64
CA GLY A 502 13.60 -3.66 6.75
C GLY A 502 12.22 -4.20 6.37
N MET A 503 11.98 -4.58 5.11
CA MET A 503 10.75 -5.24 4.70
C MET A 503 10.78 -6.75 4.98
N MET A 504 9.65 -7.29 5.43
CA MET A 504 9.38 -8.73 5.59
C MET A 504 9.43 -9.43 4.25
N ASP A 505 10.05 -10.61 4.17
CA ASP A 505 10.16 -11.40 2.93
C ASP A 505 8.79 -11.71 2.30
N ALA A 506 8.78 -11.90 0.98
CA ALA A 506 7.53 -12.04 0.23
C ALA A 506 6.74 -13.30 0.63
N GLU A 507 7.42 -14.40 0.91
CA GLU A 507 6.77 -15.63 1.41
C GLU A 507 6.21 -15.43 2.82
N ASP A 508 6.96 -14.82 3.73
CA ASP A 508 6.50 -14.51 5.09
C ASP A 508 5.24 -13.62 5.06
N GLN A 509 5.20 -12.60 4.20
CA GLN A 509 4.02 -11.73 4.07
C GLN A 509 2.81 -12.50 3.52
N ARG A 510 3.02 -13.45 2.61
CA ARG A 510 1.96 -14.35 2.14
C ARG A 510 1.56 -15.38 3.19
N GLU A 511 2.47 -15.80 4.07
CA GLU A 511 2.17 -16.66 5.21
C GLU A 511 1.16 -15.98 6.13
N VAL A 512 1.41 -14.70 6.49
CA VAL A 512 0.45 -13.89 7.26
C VAL A 512 -0.92 -13.84 6.56
N ALA A 513 -0.93 -13.65 5.23
CA ALA A 513 -2.19 -13.65 4.47
C ALA A 513 -2.90 -15.01 4.51
N LYS A 514 -2.20 -16.13 4.30
CA LYS A 514 -2.76 -17.48 4.38
C LYS A 514 -3.39 -17.74 5.76
N VAL A 515 -2.66 -17.45 6.83
CA VAL A 515 -3.11 -17.66 8.22
C VAL A 515 -4.39 -16.88 8.49
N TYR A 516 -4.36 -15.56 8.26
CA TYR A 516 -5.50 -14.69 8.60
C TYR A 516 -6.70 -14.89 7.67
N VAL A 517 -6.49 -15.02 6.36
CA VAL A 517 -7.57 -15.18 5.39
C VAL A 517 -8.29 -16.51 5.59
N SER A 518 -7.56 -17.62 5.72
CA SER A 518 -8.19 -18.93 5.87
C SER A 518 -8.92 -19.05 7.21
N ALA A 519 -8.25 -18.71 8.32
CA ALA A 519 -8.85 -18.75 9.65
C ALA A 519 -10.14 -17.91 9.72
N PHE A 520 -10.13 -16.73 9.09
CA PHE A 520 -11.27 -15.82 9.12
C PHE A 520 -12.45 -16.37 8.33
N LEU A 521 -12.20 -16.95 7.15
CA LEU A 521 -13.26 -17.52 6.33
C LEU A 521 -13.83 -18.80 6.94
N GLU A 522 -13.00 -19.62 7.59
CA GLU A 522 -13.47 -20.80 8.31
C GLU A 522 -14.32 -20.45 9.53
N ASP A 523 -13.93 -19.42 10.28
CA ASP A 523 -14.78 -18.88 11.35
C ASP A 523 -16.10 -18.33 10.79
N ALA A 524 -16.00 -17.46 9.78
CA ALA A 524 -17.11 -16.67 9.26
C ALA A 524 -18.16 -17.50 8.52
N LEU A 525 -17.72 -18.47 7.70
CA LEU A 525 -18.59 -19.20 6.77
C LEU A 525 -18.72 -20.70 7.08
N LEU A 526 -17.78 -21.29 7.80
CA LEU A 526 -17.85 -22.70 8.24
C LEU A 526 -18.15 -22.85 9.74
N GLY A 527 -18.20 -21.76 10.50
CA GLY A 527 -18.53 -21.77 11.92
C GLY A 527 -17.41 -22.31 12.82
N LYS A 528 -16.17 -22.34 12.34
CA LYS A 528 -15.00 -22.80 13.12
C LYS A 528 -14.53 -21.73 14.12
N LYS A 529 -15.30 -21.58 15.20
CA LYS A 529 -15.08 -20.57 16.25
C LYS A 529 -13.81 -20.80 17.07
N GLU A 530 -13.16 -21.96 16.92
CA GLU A 530 -11.83 -22.18 17.48
C GLU A 530 -10.78 -21.17 16.98
N TYR A 531 -10.99 -20.54 15.81
CA TYR A 531 -10.10 -19.51 15.26
C TYR A 531 -10.40 -18.08 15.74
N THR A 532 -11.57 -17.81 16.36
CA THR A 532 -11.92 -16.45 16.82
C THR A 532 -10.83 -15.78 17.70
N PRO A 533 -10.17 -16.49 18.63
CA PRO A 533 -9.12 -15.89 19.48
C PRO A 533 -7.93 -15.30 18.71
N LEU A 534 -7.62 -15.76 17.50
CA LEU A 534 -6.56 -15.19 16.64
C LEU A 534 -6.83 -13.71 16.31
N PHE A 535 -8.10 -13.35 16.13
CA PHE A 535 -8.52 -12.00 15.74
C PHE A 535 -8.58 -11.05 16.93
N THR A 536 -8.82 -11.58 18.14
CA THR A 536 -8.82 -10.81 19.38
C THR A 536 -7.40 -10.56 19.88
N ASP A 537 -6.52 -11.54 19.73
CA ASP A 537 -5.12 -11.45 20.12
C ASP A 537 -4.24 -12.32 19.20
N TYR A 538 -3.49 -11.66 18.31
CA TYR A 538 -2.61 -12.32 17.33
C TYR A 538 -1.62 -13.30 17.96
N ARG A 539 -1.26 -13.08 19.24
CA ARG A 539 -0.27 -13.86 19.96
C ARG A 539 -0.72 -15.30 20.20
N THR A 540 -2.03 -15.56 20.20
CA THR A 540 -2.59 -16.92 20.29
C THR A 540 -2.20 -17.78 19.09
N GLY A 541 -1.99 -17.17 17.91
CA GLY A 541 -1.49 -17.82 16.69
C GLY A 541 -0.04 -17.47 16.36
N ALA A 542 0.76 -16.97 17.31
CA ALA A 542 2.14 -16.56 17.06
C ALA A 542 3.03 -17.68 16.50
N ALA A 543 2.67 -18.95 16.74
CA ALA A 543 3.39 -20.10 16.20
C ALA A 543 3.27 -20.22 14.66
N TRP A 544 2.23 -19.64 14.06
CA TRP A 544 1.97 -19.66 12.61
C TRP A 544 2.45 -18.39 11.90
N LEU A 545 2.82 -17.36 12.66
CA LEU A 545 3.17 -16.06 12.11
C LEU A 545 4.70 -15.88 12.05
N PRO A 546 5.24 -15.29 10.97
CA PRO A 546 6.64 -14.90 10.94
C PRO A 546 6.94 -13.82 11.98
N GLN A 547 8.21 -13.70 12.37
CA GLN A 547 8.64 -12.69 13.34
C GLN A 547 8.53 -11.28 12.74
N ALA A 548 7.61 -10.48 13.28
CA ALA A 548 7.33 -9.11 12.85
C ALA A 548 6.55 -8.34 13.92
N THR A 549 6.36 -7.05 13.67
CA THR A 549 5.53 -6.19 14.51
C THR A 549 4.07 -6.33 14.10
N TYR A 550 3.20 -6.74 15.04
CA TYR A 550 1.77 -6.88 14.80
C TYR A 550 0.95 -6.02 15.76
N MET A 551 -0.05 -5.34 15.21
CA MET A 551 -1.06 -4.62 15.98
C MET A 551 -2.44 -4.99 15.46
N ASN A 552 -3.30 -5.49 16.34
CA ASN A 552 -4.65 -5.91 15.98
C ASN A 552 -5.72 -5.16 16.78
N ARG A 553 -6.82 -4.82 16.10
CA ARG A 553 -8.06 -4.31 16.70
C ARG A 553 -9.16 -5.33 16.49
N TYR A 554 -10.10 -5.44 17.43
CA TYR A 554 -11.21 -6.39 17.39
C TYR A 554 -12.46 -5.82 18.05
N GLU A 555 -13.62 -6.13 17.48
CA GLU A 555 -14.94 -5.87 18.06
C GLU A 555 -15.98 -6.83 17.47
N ASP A 556 -16.93 -7.27 18.29
CA ASP A 556 -18.06 -8.10 17.88
C ASP A 556 -19.39 -7.57 18.44
N GLY A 557 -20.48 -8.27 18.12
CA GLY A 557 -21.84 -7.91 18.55
C GLY A 557 -22.09 -8.00 20.06
N SER A 558 -21.15 -8.50 20.86
CA SER A 558 -21.26 -8.52 22.34
C SER A 558 -20.83 -7.20 23.00
N PHE A 559 -20.14 -6.32 22.25
CA PHE A 559 -19.57 -5.09 22.76
C PHE A 559 -20.63 -4.07 23.18
N VAL A 560 -20.56 -3.64 24.45
CA VAL A 560 -21.40 -2.60 25.04
C VAL A 560 -20.51 -1.39 25.33
N PRO A 561 -20.69 -0.27 24.61
CA PRO A 561 -19.85 0.91 24.78
C PRO A 561 -20.09 1.61 26.13
N LEU A 562 -19.00 1.89 26.84
CA LEU A 562 -18.96 2.79 28.00
C LEU A 562 -18.46 4.18 27.61
N ALA A 563 -17.47 4.25 26.71
CA ALA A 563 -16.92 5.49 26.17
C ALA A 563 -16.41 5.29 24.73
N ARG A 564 -16.85 6.15 23.82
CA ARG A 564 -16.42 6.21 22.41
C ARG A 564 -16.11 7.65 21.96
N SER A 565 -16.27 8.66 22.82
CA SER A 565 -15.93 10.07 22.54
C SER A 565 -16.53 10.65 21.23
N GLU A 566 -17.56 10.00 20.69
CA GLU A 566 -18.28 10.34 19.45
C GLU A 566 -19.76 10.63 19.71
N GLU A 567 -20.22 10.34 20.93
CA GLU A 567 -21.57 10.64 21.39
C GLU A 567 -21.84 12.14 21.43
N ASP A 568 -20.86 12.95 21.88
CA ASP A 568 -20.96 14.39 21.89
C ASP A 568 -19.60 15.13 21.80
N TYR A 569 -19.57 16.39 22.23
CA TYR A 569 -18.39 17.26 22.25
C TYR A 569 -17.99 17.68 23.67
N ASP A 570 -18.75 17.26 24.68
CA ASP A 570 -18.43 17.45 26.08
C ASP A 570 -17.66 16.23 26.59
N LYS A 571 -16.35 16.37 26.63
CA LYS A 571 -15.46 15.32 27.12
C LYS A 571 -15.79 14.75 28.50
N ALA A 572 -16.54 15.45 29.34
CA ALA A 572 -16.91 14.94 30.66
C ALA A 572 -18.08 13.94 30.62
N THR A 573 -18.79 13.83 29.50
CA THR A 573 -19.91 12.92 29.29
C THR A 573 -19.57 11.87 28.25
N GLU A 574 -19.98 10.63 28.51
CA GLU A 574 -19.71 9.48 27.65
C GLU A 574 -21.00 8.68 27.44
N ASN A 575 -20.92 7.58 26.68
CA ASN A 575 -22.08 6.75 26.36
C ASN A 575 -22.85 6.31 27.62
N SER A 576 -24.16 6.09 27.45
CA SER A 576 -25.00 5.48 28.50
C SER A 576 -25.00 6.21 29.86
N GLY A 577 -24.69 7.51 29.88
CA GLY A 577 -24.65 8.33 31.09
C GLY A 577 -23.38 8.19 31.94
N VAL A 578 -22.34 7.57 31.38
CA VAL A 578 -21.00 7.50 31.99
C VAL A 578 -20.40 8.91 32.06
N LYS A 579 -19.64 9.18 33.12
CA LYS A 579 -18.92 10.45 33.30
C LYS A 579 -17.43 10.22 33.36
N ALA A 580 -16.69 10.94 32.53
CA ALA A 580 -15.24 10.88 32.49
C ALA A 580 -14.61 12.01 33.32
N SER A 581 -13.48 11.72 33.95
CA SER A 581 -12.68 12.71 34.67
C SER A 581 -11.21 12.34 34.63
N ALA A 582 -10.32 13.33 34.73
CA ALA A 582 -8.89 13.12 34.73
C ALA A 582 -8.22 13.87 35.88
N ASP A 583 -7.22 13.26 36.51
CA ASP A 583 -6.37 13.86 37.53
C ASP A 583 -4.91 13.83 37.11
N LYS A 584 -4.20 14.96 37.25
CA LYS A 584 -2.80 15.17 36.84
C LYS A 584 -2.49 14.82 35.38
N LEU A 585 -3.51 14.85 34.51
CA LEU A 585 -3.37 14.67 33.07
C LEU A 585 -3.72 15.95 32.32
N ILE A 586 -3.06 16.17 31.19
CA ILE A 586 -3.61 17.01 30.12
C ILE A 586 -4.54 16.09 29.32
N TRP A 587 -5.83 16.41 29.34
CA TRP A 587 -6.86 15.62 28.69
C TRP A 587 -7.64 16.44 27.67
N THR A 588 -7.59 15.98 26.42
CA THR A 588 -8.36 16.48 25.27
C THR A 588 -9.08 15.33 24.59
N GLU A 589 -10.07 15.65 23.78
CA GLU A 589 -10.65 14.71 22.83
C GLU A 589 -10.26 15.13 21.42
N GLU A 590 -9.64 14.23 20.68
CA GLU A 590 -9.13 14.53 19.35
C GLU A 590 -9.45 13.37 18.41
N SER A 591 -9.60 13.66 17.12
CA SER A 591 -9.71 12.59 16.15
C SER A 591 -8.38 11.91 15.92
N ALA A 592 -8.40 10.58 15.75
CA ALA A 592 -7.23 9.86 15.29
C ALA A 592 -6.86 10.30 13.86
N LYS A 593 -5.57 10.54 13.63
CA LYS A 593 -5.05 11.03 12.35
C LYS A 593 -4.16 10.01 11.66
N ASP A 594 -4.28 9.94 10.33
CA ASP A 594 -3.38 9.17 9.46
C ASP A 594 -2.06 9.93 9.19
N ARG A 595 -1.17 9.34 8.38
CA ARG A 595 0.11 9.96 7.99
C ARG A 595 -0.05 11.28 7.23
N ASP A 596 -1.20 11.51 6.61
CA ASP A 596 -1.53 12.77 5.92
C ASP A 596 -2.06 13.86 6.87
N GLY A 597 -2.31 13.52 8.15
CA GLY A 597 -2.98 14.40 9.10
C GLY A 597 -4.50 14.49 8.89
N LYS A 598 -5.08 13.59 8.09
CA LYS A 598 -6.52 13.51 7.86
C LYS A 598 -7.19 12.67 8.94
N ASP A 599 -8.47 12.92 9.13
CA ASP A 599 -9.30 12.19 10.09
C ASP A 599 -9.51 10.72 9.69
N LYS A 600 -9.39 9.80 10.64
CA LYS A 600 -9.70 8.38 10.44
C LYS A 600 -11.17 8.05 10.64
N GLY A 601 -11.97 8.99 11.15
CA GLY A 601 -13.40 8.81 11.39
C GLY A 601 -13.75 8.36 12.81
N THR A 602 -12.79 8.43 13.74
CA THR A 602 -12.92 8.03 15.16
C THR A 602 -12.26 9.09 16.04
N ARG A 603 -12.80 9.32 17.23
CA ARG A 603 -12.26 10.25 18.25
C ARG A 603 -11.94 9.47 19.52
N GLY A 604 -11.00 9.96 20.30
CA GLY A 604 -10.68 9.34 21.58
C GLY A 604 -10.15 10.31 22.60
N ALA A 605 -10.11 9.86 23.84
CA ALA A 605 -9.51 10.58 24.96
C ALA A 605 -7.98 10.59 24.81
N VAL A 606 -7.42 11.74 24.43
CA VAL A 606 -5.97 11.98 24.39
C VAL A 606 -5.50 12.37 25.78
N LEU A 607 -4.63 11.54 26.34
CA LEU A 607 -4.16 11.63 27.71
C LEU A 607 -2.65 11.81 27.72
N GLN A 608 -2.18 12.96 28.19
CA GLN A 608 -0.76 13.29 28.30
C GLN A 608 -0.37 13.57 29.76
N TRP A 609 0.73 12.98 30.20
CA TRP A 609 1.32 13.21 31.51
C TRP A 609 2.79 13.58 31.42
N LYS A 610 3.27 14.33 32.42
CA LYS A 610 4.67 14.78 32.54
C LYS A 610 5.41 14.17 33.72
N GLN A 611 4.67 13.54 34.63
CA GLN A 611 5.13 12.79 35.79
C GLN A 611 4.16 11.60 35.92
N GLY A 612 4.66 10.44 36.36
CA GLY A 612 3.79 9.30 36.67
C GLY A 612 2.93 9.61 37.89
N ASP A 613 1.75 9.00 37.98
CA ASP A 613 0.65 9.21 38.94
C ASP A 613 -0.63 9.87 38.38
N GLY A 614 -0.68 10.15 37.07
CA GLY A 614 -1.89 10.61 36.40
C GLY A 614 -2.97 9.53 36.34
N SER A 615 -4.24 9.93 36.34
CA SER A 615 -5.35 8.98 36.20
C SER A 615 -6.49 9.50 35.33
N TYR A 616 -7.14 8.59 34.60
CA TYR A 616 -8.37 8.83 33.85
C TYR A 616 -9.43 7.87 34.36
N THR A 617 -10.57 8.39 34.80
CA THR A 617 -11.64 7.63 35.46
C THR A 617 -12.95 7.77 34.70
N LEU A 618 -13.57 6.64 34.39
CA LEU A 618 -14.97 6.53 33.98
C LEU A 618 -15.81 6.16 35.19
N LYS A 619 -16.81 6.99 35.51
CA LYS A 619 -17.81 6.73 36.55
C LYS A 619 -19.12 6.29 35.89
N LEU A 620 -19.52 5.06 36.14
CA LEU A 620 -20.75 4.46 35.62
C LEU A 620 -21.96 4.88 36.47
N PRO A 621 -23.15 5.08 35.86
CA PRO A 621 -24.35 5.39 36.61
C PRO A 621 -24.87 4.15 37.38
N GLU A 622 -25.51 4.38 38.53
CA GLU A 622 -26.05 3.29 39.38
C GLU A 622 -27.09 2.40 38.69
N THR A 623 -27.72 2.91 37.62
CA THR A 623 -28.70 2.21 36.79
C THR A 623 -28.06 1.26 35.77
N MET A 624 -26.76 1.34 35.54
CA MET A 624 -26.05 0.45 34.65
C MET A 624 -25.73 -0.84 35.40
N THR A 625 -26.36 -1.94 34.98
CA THR A 625 -25.96 -3.29 35.39
C THR A 625 -25.07 -3.84 34.30
N VAL A 626 -23.83 -4.18 34.66
CA VAL A 626 -22.80 -4.54 33.69
C VAL A 626 -23.06 -5.91 33.07
N THR A 627 -23.64 -6.88 33.81
CA THR A 627 -23.89 -8.22 33.26
C THR A 627 -24.93 -9.04 34.06
N SER A 628 -25.38 -10.20 33.52
CA SER A 628 -26.01 -11.30 34.25
C SER A 628 -25.12 -12.55 34.42
N ALA A 629 -23.91 -12.56 33.83
CA ALA A 629 -22.91 -13.62 33.87
C ALA A 629 -21.47 -13.03 33.88
N PRO A 630 -20.98 -12.57 35.05
CA PRO A 630 -19.73 -11.81 35.15
C PRO A 630 -18.48 -12.63 34.79
N GLU A 631 -18.52 -13.95 35.01
CA GLU A 631 -17.43 -14.90 34.72
C GLU A 631 -17.07 -14.96 33.22
N THR A 632 -18.01 -14.62 32.34
CA THR A 632 -17.85 -14.69 30.87
C THR A 632 -17.65 -13.32 30.25
N ARG A 633 -17.37 -12.28 31.05
CA ARG A 633 -17.29 -10.89 30.61
C ARG A 633 -15.93 -10.27 30.90
N GLN A 634 -15.60 -9.27 30.12
CA GLN A 634 -14.33 -8.56 30.22
C GLN A 634 -14.51 -7.06 29.97
N LEU A 635 -13.63 -6.27 30.58
CA LEU A 635 -13.38 -4.92 30.11
C LEU A 635 -12.56 -5.01 28.82
N THR A 636 -12.98 -4.31 27.78
CA THR A 636 -12.21 -4.17 26.54
C THR A 636 -12.06 -2.69 26.18
N PHE A 637 -10.91 -2.34 25.60
CA PHE A 637 -10.67 -1.00 25.09
C PHE A 637 -9.61 -1.01 23.99
N SER A 638 -9.69 0.01 23.13
CA SER A 638 -8.70 0.29 22.10
C SER A 638 -7.74 1.38 22.60
N MET A 639 -6.43 1.20 22.37
CA MET A 639 -5.44 2.23 22.68
C MET A 639 -4.39 2.34 21.58
N THR A 640 -3.99 3.58 21.27
CA THR A 640 -2.80 3.87 20.46
C THR A 640 -1.75 4.61 21.31
N ASN A 641 -0.49 4.22 21.14
CA ASN A 641 0.65 4.90 21.72
C ASN A 641 0.96 6.19 20.93
N LEU A 642 1.04 7.34 21.60
CA LEU A 642 1.31 8.65 20.99
C LEU A 642 2.58 9.32 21.54
N THR A 643 3.48 8.55 22.16
CA THR A 643 4.73 9.08 22.74
C THR A 643 5.61 9.80 21.72
N LYS A 644 5.51 9.46 20.43
CA LYS A 644 6.19 10.15 19.32
C LYS A 644 5.84 11.64 19.20
N ASP A 645 4.65 12.04 19.65
CA ASP A 645 4.20 13.43 19.61
C ASP A 645 4.83 14.28 20.73
N LEU A 646 5.49 13.64 21.70
CA LEU A 646 6.14 14.33 22.80
C LEU A 646 7.49 14.90 22.34
N PRO A 647 7.86 16.11 22.81
CA PRO A 647 9.18 16.65 22.54
C PRO A 647 10.26 15.73 23.12
N VAL A 648 11.35 15.55 22.37
CA VAL A 648 12.54 14.85 22.87
C VAL A 648 13.01 15.54 24.15
N SER A 649 13.39 14.75 25.17
CA SER A 649 13.86 15.30 26.43
C SER A 649 15.13 16.15 26.25
N ALA A 650 15.45 17.02 27.22
CA ALA A 650 16.66 17.85 27.18
C ALA A 650 17.97 17.03 27.06
N ASN A 651 17.93 15.76 27.45
CA ASN A 651 19.06 14.83 27.37
C ASN A 651 19.06 13.97 26.09
N GLY A 652 18.15 14.22 25.15
CA GLY A 652 18.03 13.45 23.91
C GLY A 652 17.31 12.10 24.03
N ALA A 653 16.85 11.71 25.22
CA ALA A 653 16.13 10.46 25.43
C ALA A 653 14.68 10.54 24.92
N ALA A 654 14.24 9.49 24.23
CA ALA A 654 12.85 9.27 23.85
C ALA A 654 11.96 9.08 25.09
N ALA A 655 10.64 9.30 24.95
CA ALA A 655 9.72 8.92 26.00
C ALA A 655 9.68 7.38 26.13
N PRO A 656 9.60 6.83 27.35
CA PRO A 656 9.44 5.40 27.51
C PRO A 656 8.07 4.94 27.01
N LEU A 657 7.92 3.64 26.79
CA LEU A 657 6.61 3.02 26.57
C LEU A 657 5.69 3.31 27.77
N PRO A 658 4.41 3.64 27.52
CA PRO A 658 3.44 3.83 28.59
C PRO A 658 3.35 2.61 29.51
N ASN A 659 3.54 2.86 30.81
CA ASN A 659 3.24 1.88 31.86
C ASN A 659 1.89 2.25 32.49
N ILE A 660 0.91 1.35 32.40
CA ILE A 660 -0.48 1.60 32.76
C ILE A 660 -0.97 0.49 33.68
N ASP A 661 -1.62 0.88 34.78
CA ASP A 661 -2.44 -0.02 35.58
C ASP A 661 -3.92 0.29 35.36
N VAL A 662 -4.77 -0.73 35.38
CA VAL A 662 -6.23 -0.59 35.29
C VAL A 662 -6.86 -1.04 36.59
N GLU A 663 -7.70 -0.20 37.17
CA GLU A 663 -8.46 -0.47 38.39
C GLU A 663 -9.96 -0.53 38.10
N LEU A 664 -10.61 -1.55 38.64
CA LEU A 664 -12.06 -1.73 38.62
C LEU A 664 -12.61 -1.65 40.04
N GLU A 665 -13.66 -0.87 40.24
CA GLU A 665 -14.32 -0.68 41.54
C GLU A 665 -15.81 -1.07 41.47
N SER A 666 -16.24 -1.99 42.34
CA SER A 666 -17.65 -2.37 42.50
C SER A 666 -18.35 -1.52 43.57
N ARG A 667 -19.68 -1.47 43.54
CA ARG A 667 -20.53 -0.60 44.38
C ARG A 667 -20.33 -0.80 45.89
N ASN A 668 -19.96 -2.01 46.30
CA ASN A 668 -19.61 -2.32 47.69
C ASN A 668 -18.25 -1.73 48.14
N GLY A 669 -17.53 -1.03 47.25
CA GLY A 669 -16.23 -0.41 47.51
C GLY A 669 -15.03 -1.33 47.30
N ALA A 670 -15.23 -2.58 46.86
CA ALA A 670 -14.13 -3.45 46.50
C ALA A 670 -13.48 -2.94 45.20
N ALA A 671 -12.19 -2.61 45.28
CA ALA A 671 -11.38 -2.15 44.16
C ALA A 671 -10.21 -3.09 43.91
N VAL A 672 -9.93 -3.39 42.65
CA VAL A 672 -8.80 -4.24 42.23
C VAL A 672 -8.05 -3.56 41.11
N ARG A 673 -6.76 -3.35 41.31
CA ARG A 673 -5.85 -2.71 40.36
C ARG A 673 -4.82 -3.71 39.84
N LEU A 674 -4.72 -3.84 38.52
CA LEU A 674 -3.81 -4.77 37.85
C LEU A 674 -2.97 -4.06 36.78
N PRO A 675 -1.68 -4.45 36.59
CA PRO A 675 -0.88 -3.93 35.49
C PRO A 675 -1.41 -4.36 34.13
N LEU A 676 -1.49 -3.45 33.17
CA LEU A 676 -1.96 -3.75 31.81
C LEU A 676 -1.07 -4.81 31.12
N ALA A 677 0.24 -4.76 31.39
CA ALA A 677 1.23 -5.70 30.87
C ALA A 677 0.98 -7.16 31.31
N GLN A 678 0.19 -7.40 32.36
CA GLN A 678 -0.26 -8.75 32.72
C GLN A 678 -1.14 -9.37 31.62
N PHE A 679 -1.86 -8.55 30.86
CA PHE A 679 -2.78 -8.99 29.81
C PHE A 679 -2.12 -8.86 28.44
N LYS A 680 -1.59 -7.66 28.12
CA LYS A 680 -0.93 -7.36 26.84
C LYS A 680 -0.03 -6.14 27.04
N ALA A 681 1.21 -6.20 26.58
CA ALA A 681 2.11 -5.05 26.73
C ALA A 681 1.79 -3.98 25.68
N VAL A 682 2.13 -2.73 26.02
CA VAL A 682 2.07 -1.62 25.07
C VAL A 682 3.26 -1.72 24.11
N GLN A 683 2.99 -1.75 22.81
CA GLN A 683 4.01 -1.89 21.78
C GLN A 683 4.38 -0.53 21.15
N PRO A 684 5.61 -0.35 20.65
CA PRO A 684 5.95 0.79 19.79
C PRO A 684 5.14 0.74 18.50
N LEU A 685 4.71 1.91 18.02
CA LEU A 685 4.13 2.00 16.67
C LEU A 685 5.21 1.72 15.62
N PRO A 686 4.89 1.00 14.52
CA PRO A 686 5.80 0.85 13.40
C PRO A 686 6.27 2.22 12.87
N TYR A 687 7.57 2.32 12.63
CA TYR A 687 8.23 3.51 12.09
C TYR A 687 8.88 3.19 10.75
N THR A 688 8.38 3.81 9.68
CA THR A 688 8.77 3.46 8.31
C THR A 688 9.61 4.55 7.67
N THR A 689 10.71 4.15 7.05
CA THR A 689 11.47 4.97 6.09
C THR A 689 11.18 4.42 4.69
N PHE A 690 10.49 5.18 3.84
CA PHE A 690 10.03 4.69 2.54
C PHE A 690 11.07 4.82 1.43
N THR A 691 11.98 5.77 1.55
CA THR A 691 12.93 6.13 0.50
C THR A 691 14.31 5.60 0.81
N ARG A 692 15.08 5.32 -0.26
CA ARG A 692 16.50 4.97 -0.12
C ARG A 692 17.34 6.11 0.49
N PHE A 693 16.84 7.34 0.40
CA PHE A 693 17.53 8.53 0.87
C PHE A 693 16.65 9.24 1.90
N ALA A 694 16.87 8.98 3.19
CA ALA A 694 16.02 9.50 4.27
C ALA A 694 15.81 11.04 4.25
N TRP A 695 16.75 11.81 3.69
CA TRP A 695 16.59 13.27 3.52
C TRP A 695 15.52 13.67 2.48
N THR A 696 15.07 12.73 1.66
CA THR A 696 14.09 12.93 0.57
C THR A 696 12.64 12.64 0.97
N GLU A 697 12.39 12.01 2.13
CA GLU A 697 11.05 11.68 2.65
C GLU A 697 10.07 12.86 2.59
N LYS A 698 10.58 14.07 2.85
CA LYS A 698 9.78 15.31 2.89
C LYS A 698 9.46 15.91 1.52
N THR A 699 10.15 15.48 0.46
CA THR A 699 10.06 16.11 -0.87
C THR A 699 9.57 15.17 -1.96
N ILE A 700 9.95 13.89 -1.89
CA ILE A 700 9.53 12.89 -2.88
C ILE A 700 8.01 12.74 -2.88
N LYS A 701 7.41 12.51 -4.05
CA LYS A 701 5.97 12.33 -4.24
C LYS A 701 5.16 13.43 -3.54
N ASN A 702 5.61 14.67 -3.66
CA ASN A 702 4.98 15.84 -3.02
C ASN A 702 4.86 15.73 -1.48
N GLY A 703 5.84 15.07 -0.85
CA GLY A 703 5.89 14.89 0.60
C GLY A 703 4.95 13.81 1.12
N LYS A 704 4.60 12.82 0.29
CA LYS A 704 3.81 11.63 0.67
C LYS A 704 4.38 10.99 1.95
N TYR A 705 5.67 10.69 1.94
CA TYR A 705 6.34 9.93 3.01
C TYR A 705 6.86 10.77 4.19
N LYS A 706 6.44 12.04 4.32
CA LYS A 706 6.99 12.99 5.31
C LYS A 706 6.71 12.58 6.78
N VAL A 707 5.68 11.78 7.02
CA VAL A 707 5.29 11.27 8.33
C VAL A 707 5.56 9.77 8.37
N PRO A 708 6.43 9.27 9.26
CA PRO A 708 6.88 7.87 9.23
C PRO A 708 5.95 6.89 9.96
N SER A 709 5.01 7.40 10.77
CA SER A 709 4.13 6.59 11.62
C SER A 709 2.83 7.34 11.92
N GLU A 710 1.72 6.62 12.03
CA GLU A 710 0.37 7.12 12.28
C GLU A 710 -0.24 6.52 13.55
N ALA A 711 -1.34 7.07 14.05
CA ALA A 711 -2.07 6.48 15.17
C ALA A 711 -2.64 5.12 14.74
N VAL A 712 -2.35 4.04 15.48
CA VAL A 712 -2.86 2.70 15.20
C VAL A 712 -3.35 2.11 16.51
N PHE A 713 -4.64 1.81 16.57
CA PHE A 713 -5.25 1.25 17.77
C PHE A 713 -4.97 -0.24 17.92
N GLN A 714 -4.76 -0.65 19.16
CA GLN A 714 -4.67 -2.04 19.56
C GLN A 714 -5.73 -2.33 20.62
N THR A 715 -6.42 -3.46 20.50
CA THR A 715 -7.40 -3.89 21.50
C THR A 715 -6.73 -4.60 22.68
N PHE A 716 -7.16 -4.22 23.88
CA PHE A 716 -6.77 -4.80 25.17
C PHE A 716 -7.99 -5.43 25.82
N ASN A 717 -7.87 -6.69 26.24
CA ASN A 717 -8.95 -7.48 26.83
C ASN A 717 -8.58 -7.88 28.26
N LEU A 718 -9.42 -7.50 29.22
CA LEU A 718 -9.18 -7.65 30.66
C LEU A 718 -10.35 -8.44 31.29
N PRO A 719 -10.26 -9.78 31.34
CA PRO A 719 -11.31 -10.63 31.90
C PRO A 719 -11.61 -10.33 33.37
N PHE A 720 -12.89 -10.21 33.74
CA PHE A 720 -13.27 -9.88 35.11
C PHE A 720 -12.89 -10.95 36.13
N SER A 721 -12.83 -12.22 35.70
CA SER A 721 -12.37 -13.34 36.51
C SER A 721 -10.95 -13.14 37.06
N GLN A 722 -10.07 -12.43 36.33
CA GLN A 722 -8.73 -12.09 36.81
C GLN A 722 -8.77 -11.10 37.99
N PHE A 723 -9.72 -10.17 38.00
CA PHE A 723 -9.91 -9.22 39.11
C PHE A 723 -10.55 -9.91 40.31
N GLN A 724 -11.58 -10.73 40.10
CA GLN A 724 -12.23 -11.52 41.16
C GLN A 724 -11.25 -12.49 41.84
N SER A 725 -10.30 -13.06 41.08
CA SER A 725 -9.26 -13.93 41.66
C SER A 725 -8.34 -13.23 42.67
N LYS A 726 -8.24 -11.90 42.60
CA LYS A 726 -7.42 -11.07 43.50
C LYS A 726 -8.20 -10.52 44.67
N ASN A 727 -9.49 -10.27 44.49
CA ASN A 727 -10.40 -9.89 45.56
C ASN A 727 -11.78 -10.51 45.30
N ALA A 728 -12.16 -11.50 46.11
CA ALA A 728 -13.44 -12.19 45.98
C ALA A 728 -14.66 -11.29 46.30
N ASP A 729 -14.44 -10.16 46.97
CA ASP A 729 -15.50 -9.17 47.24
C ASP A 729 -15.78 -8.28 46.03
N PHE A 730 -14.93 -8.27 44.99
CA PHE A 730 -15.19 -7.52 43.77
C PHE A 730 -16.34 -8.17 42.97
N ASP A 731 -17.43 -7.43 42.76
CA ASP A 731 -18.56 -7.87 41.94
C ASP A 731 -18.63 -7.09 40.62
N PRO A 732 -18.32 -7.72 39.47
CA PRO A 732 -18.38 -7.05 38.17
C PRO A 732 -19.79 -6.60 37.78
N ASN A 733 -20.86 -7.21 38.30
CA ASN A 733 -22.23 -6.78 38.00
C ASN A 733 -22.56 -5.43 38.63
N GLU A 734 -21.85 -5.09 39.70
CA GLU A 734 -21.97 -3.83 40.42
C GLU A 734 -20.82 -2.86 40.09
N LEU A 735 -20.16 -3.00 38.94
CA LEU A 735 -19.07 -2.12 38.51
C LEU A 735 -19.55 -0.65 38.49
N THR A 736 -18.83 0.22 39.21
CA THR A 736 -19.14 1.65 39.32
C THR A 736 -18.05 2.53 38.72
N ARG A 737 -16.79 2.07 38.71
CA ARG A 737 -15.67 2.86 38.18
C ARG A 737 -14.66 2.00 37.45
N VAL A 738 -14.13 2.57 36.37
CA VAL A 738 -12.97 2.07 35.63
C VAL A 738 -11.92 3.19 35.65
N THR A 739 -10.74 2.92 36.20
CA THR A 739 -9.67 3.91 36.32
C THR A 739 -8.40 3.41 35.65
N PHE A 740 -7.85 4.21 34.74
CA PHE A 740 -6.55 4.02 34.11
C PHE A 740 -5.52 4.87 34.85
N TYR A 741 -4.48 4.26 35.40
CA TYR A 741 -3.38 4.93 36.08
C TYR A 741 -2.12 4.92 35.21
N PHE A 742 -1.56 6.09 34.94
CA PHE A 742 -0.37 6.28 34.10
C PHE A 742 0.88 6.42 34.96
N ILE A 743 1.71 5.38 34.97
CA ILE A 743 2.80 5.17 35.95
C ILE A 743 4.16 5.58 35.41
N SER A 744 4.36 5.53 34.09
CA SER A 744 5.62 5.98 33.49
C SER A 744 5.85 7.47 33.80
N ASP A 745 7.11 7.89 33.82
CA ASP A 745 7.51 9.26 34.15
C ASP A 745 6.90 10.31 33.20
N ARG A 746 6.66 9.96 31.95
CA ARG A 746 5.95 10.77 30.96
C ARG A 746 5.36 9.87 29.89
N GLY A 747 4.35 10.38 29.19
CA GLY A 747 3.76 9.65 28.07
C GLY A 747 2.55 10.37 27.49
N LYS A 748 2.08 9.83 26.38
CA LYS A 748 0.89 10.28 25.67
C LYS A 748 0.24 9.06 25.02
N VAL A 749 -1.04 8.87 25.25
CA VAL A 749 -1.86 7.83 24.61
C VAL A 749 -3.17 8.42 24.14
N MET A 750 -3.86 7.70 23.28
CA MET A 750 -5.28 7.93 22.99
C MET A 750 -6.04 6.64 23.29
N LEU A 751 -7.07 6.74 24.13
CA LEU A 751 -8.01 5.67 24.47
C LEU A 751 -9.30 5.85 23.68
N ASP A 752 -9.86 4.74 23.21
CA ASP A 752 -11.11 4.68 22.45
C ASP A 752 -11.77 3.30 22.66
N ASP A 753 -13.02 3.12 22.23
CA ASP A 753 -13.83 1.90 22.37
C ASP A 753 -13.80 1.27 23.77
N ILE A 754 -13.87 2.08 24.83
CA ILE A 754 -13.89 1.52 26.19
C ILE A 754 -15.26 0.92 26.42
N GLY A 755 -15.33 -0.37 26.73
CA GLY A 755 -16.60 -1.07 26.89
C GLY A 755 -16.48 -2.43 27.54
N ILE A 756 -17.60 -3.14 27.55
CA ILE A 756 -17.71 -4.51 28.07
C ILE A 756 -18.02 -5.45 26.91
N SER A 757 -17.34 -6.58 26.84
CA SER A 757 -17.58 -7.63 25.84
C SER A 757 -17.60 -9.01 26.47
N ASP A 758 -18.01 -10.02 25.70
CA ASP A 758 -17.85 -11.42 26.08
C ASP A 758 -16.38 -11.85 26.00
N VAL A 759 -15.97 -12.73 26.91
CA VAL A 759 -14.63 -13.34 26.89
C VAL A 759 -14.56 -14.35 25.74
N ILE A 760 -13.60 -14.18 24.86
CA ILE A 760 -13.26 -15.15 23.81
C ILE A 760 -12.04 -15.94 24.28
N SER A 761 -12.27 -17.21 24.60
CA SER A 761 -11.24 -18.08 25.16
C SER A 761 -10.56 -18.89 24.05
N ALA A 762 -9.22 -18.97 24.09
CA ALA A 762 -8.46 -19.95 23.30
C ALA A 762 -8.69 -21.41 23.77
N THR A 763 -9.33 -21.57 24.93
CA THR A 763 -9.63 -22.85 25.57
C THR A 763 -11.10 -22.87 26.02
N ALA A 764 -12.03 -23.21 25.13
CA ALA A 764 -13.38 -23.77 25.39
C ALA A 764 -14.19 -23.68 24.04
N GLN A 765 -15.08 -24.60 23.62
CA GLN A 765 -15.87 -25.64 24.27
C GLN A 765 -16.01 -26.84 23.33
N THR A 766 -15.59 -28.03 23.78
CA THR A 766 -16.22 -29.28 23.33
C THR A 766 -17.40 -29.50 24.25
N GLU A 767 -18.58 -29.05 23.84
CA GLU A 767 -19.85 -29.63 24.30
C GLU A 767 -20.59 -30.23 23.11
#